data_AF-A0A8D6SVM3-F1
#
_entry.id   AF-A0A8D6SVM3-F1
#
_cell.length_a   1.000
_cell.length_b   1.000
_cell.length_c   1.000
_cell.angle_alpha   90.00
_cell.angle_beta   90.00
_cell.angle_gamma   90.00
#
_symmetry.space_group_name_H-M   'P 1'
#
loop_
_entity.id
_entity.type
_entity.pdbx_description
1 polymer ?
#
loop_
_entity_poly.entity_id
_entity_poly.type
_entity_poly.pdbx_seq_one_letter_code
_entity_poly.pdbx_strand_id
1 'polypeptide(L)'
;MDKKDSLLVAVGRRISRLRKERGITLSGLAKVAGISKSTLSTIESGDANPTISTLWAIADALNVPFGELLPEEFKEVDESGITVRLIERSEGEPKIEVYKMILSPKSVRRANPHQKGVIEKVLVVSGSMLTGPVSSPKLLKAGEEMEFKADVPHVYMAMDEGATAIITIKYPLLEDSYNQYDIIKPFPENDVEWDGLKSLLSRLSEESLLGIPVFRIELHGGYTRDDLRKLKDILYSLKVKNLKPHLIEDNHRVLIYLFSTFPGTFRSFDSVSLNDKKFHEAVKILKLSNKQKLSEDEFKYLQDLTSDSSFLLSVLASEVLLIHAYPTIPNIILKLYEKDVKIFYKPKTSFEERINVGLYNAFEPLHPGYARQALFIAYIVRKYFGDEKIQALDVGTGPGHHLKMLYELVPYLSVLCVENSPKAIEYLKNNLKGFNFGYILEDFLEFKYYDKKVPLIISVGSSHHMNTLFFLEKSYDLLENGGILIVSDEFISPYHDRLERARNIISHHTKYMLETLVEIPENANLTDEERRLVKLLSRNIPLISYLAEIGEVRTAMSYAFQLFRDLNRILIPPKISHPFISYYIFQYLELSAMIAGLDYEVERKTYPERFKSLAEETGFSLLHHTRIYATHGANEMDAGTHIFALKKEG
;
A
#
# COMPACT_ATOMS: atom_id res chain seq x y z
N MET A 1 -2.99 -29.68 -32.29
CA MET A 1 -3.53 -29.16 -31.02
C MET A 1 -5.02 -29.03 -31.22
N ASP A 2 -5.84 -29.70 -30.41
CA ASP A 2 -7.29 -29.64 -30.56
C ASP A 2 -7.77 -28.20 -30.28
N LYS A 3 -8.90 -27.77 -30.85
CA LYS A 3 -9.43 -26.40 -30.65
C LYS A 3 -9.66 -26.12 -29.16
N LYS A 4 -10.04 -27.16 -28.40
CA LYS A 4 -10.20 -27.14 -26.95
C LYS A 4 -8.87 -26.91 -26.21
N ASP A 5 -7.78 -27.54 -26.64
CA ASP A 5 -6.46 -27.35 -26.04
C ASP A 5 -5.94 -25.91 -26.27
N SER A 6 -6.17 -25.37 -27.47
CA SER A 6 -5.81 -23.97 -27.80
C SER A 6 -6.52 -22.95 -26.92
N LEU A 7 -7.73 -23.27 -26.48
CA LEU A 7 -8.61 -22.43 -25.69
C LEU A 7 -8.21 -22.43 -24.20
N LEU A 8 -7.91 -23.61 -23.65
CA LEU A 8 -7.39 -23.76 -22.29
C LEU A 8 -6.05 -23.05 -22.13
N VAL A 9 -5.17 -23.16 -23.14
CA VAL A 9 -3.91 -22.40 -23.20
C VAL A 9 -4.17 -20.89 -23.22
N ALA A 10 -5.19 -20.40 -23.92
CA ALA A 10 -5.54 -18.98 -23.95
C ALA A 10 -6.07 -18.47 -22.60
N VAL A 11 -6.95 -19.22 -21.93
CA VAL A 11 -7.44 -18.92 -20.58
C VAL A 11 -6.27 -18.92 -19.58
N GLY A 12 -5.44 -19.95 -19.60
CA GLY A 12 -4.26 -20.07 -18.75
C GLY A 12 -3.29 -18.89 -18.91
N ARG A 13 -2.99 -18.51 -20.16
CA ARG A 13 -2.18 -17.32 -20.47
C ARG A 13 -2.82 -16.03 -19.96
N ARG A 14 -4.14 -15.90 -20.06
CA ARG A 14 -4.87 -14.70 -19.59
C ARG A 14 -4.86 -14.59 -18.07
N ILE A 15 -5.06 -15.69 -17.35
CA ILE A 15 -4.92 -15.76 -15.89
C ILE A 15 -3.50 -15.40 -15.47
N SER A 16 -2.49 -16.05 -16.06
CA SER A 16 -1.06 -15.75 -15.80
C SER A 16 -0.75 -14.26 -16.04
N ARG A 17 -1.25 -13.70 -17.14
CA ARG A 17 -1.07 -12.27 -17.47
C ARG A 17 -1.71 -11.36 -16.41
N LEU A 18 -2.99 -11.57 -16.10
CA LEU A 18 -3.72 -10.75 -15.12
C LEU A 18 -3.12 -10.85 -13.72
N ARG A 19 -2.66 -12.03 -13.33
CA ARG A 19 -1.96 -12.27 -12.07
C ARG A 19 -0.66 -11.48 -12.01
N LYS A 20 0.15 -11.54 -13.08
CA LYS A 20 1.41 -10.80 -13.18
C LYS A 20 1.19 -9.29 -13.20
N GLU A 21 0.22 -8.79 -13.96
CA GLU A 21 -0.14 -7.37 -14.01
C GLU A 21 -0.56 -6.80 -12.65
N ARG A 22 -1.13 -7.64 -11.78
CA ARG A 22 -1.50 -7.27 -10.41
C ARG A 22 -0.38 -7.50 -9.39
N GLY A 23 0.78 -7.98 -9.81
CA GLY A 23 1.87 -8.28 -8.90
C GLY A 23 1.54 -9.40 -7.91
N ILE A 24 0.70 -10.38 -8.27
CA ILE A 24 0.34 -11.50 -7.39
C ILE A 24 1.20 -12.74 -7.76
N THR A 25 1.74 -13.44 -6.76
CA THR A 25 2.47 -14.70 -6.94
C THR A 25 1.52 -15.85 -7.32
N LEU A 26 2.05 -16.89 -7.95
CA LEU A 26 1.27 -18.11 -8.21
C LEU A 26 0.73 -18.71 -6.90
N SER A 27 1.57 -18.81 -5.87
CA SER A 27 1.18 -19.30 -4.55
C SER A 27 0.12 -18.40 -3.90
N GLY A 28 0.29 -17.08 -3.96
CA GLY A 28 -0.62 -16.08 -3.44
C GLY A 28 -2.00 -16.17 -4.08
N LEU A 29 -2.07 -16.20 -5.41
CA LEU A 29 -3.36 -16.35 -6.11
C LEU A 29 -4.05 -17.67 -5.75
N ALA A 30 -3.32 -18.79 -5.75
CA ALA A 30 -3.88 -20.10 -5.41
C ALA A 30 -4.49 -20.09 -3.99
N LYS A 31 -3.78 -19.51 -3.03
CA LYS A 31 -4.21 -19.36 -1.63
C LYS A 31 -5.44 -18.47 -1.48
N VAL A 32 -5.53 -17.37 -2.23
CA VAL A 32 -6.69 -16.46 -2.23
C VAL A 32 -7.90 -17.12 -2.91
N ALA A 33 -7.70 -17.79 -4.04
CA ALA A 33 -8.73 -18.51 -4.78
C ALA A 33 -9.18 -19.82 -4.11
N GLY A 34 -8.49 -20.28 -3.05
CA GLY A 34 -8.85 -21.52 -2.35
C GLY A 34 -8.53 -22.80 -3.14
N ILE A 35 -7.55 -22.75 -4.04
CA ILE A 35 -7.10 -23.90 -4.86
C ILE A 35 -5.63 -24.23 -4.59
N SER A 36 -5.18 -25.42 -4.99
CA SER A 36 -3.78 -25.79 -4.83
C SER A 36 -2.86 -25.05 -5.81
N LYS A 37 -1.60 -24.79 -5.41
CA LYS A 37 -0.59 -24.16 -6.28
C LYS A 37 -0.35 -24.98 -7.55
N SER A 38 -0.34 -26.31 -7.44
CA SER A 38 -0.19 -27.20 -8.60
C SER A 38 -1.39 -27.10 -9.54
N THR A 39 -2.62 -27.06 -9.00
CA THR A 39 -3.85 -26.83 -9.80
C THR A 39 -3.76 -25.53 -10.58
N LEU A 40 -3.45 -24.41 -9.91
CA LEU A 40 -3.30 -23.12 -10.60
C LEU A 40 -2.18 -23.16 -11.64
N SER A 41 -1.06 -23.81 -11.34
CA SER A 41 0.05 -23.97 -12.29
C SER A 41 -0.39 -24.71 -13.55
N THR A 42 -1.12 -25.82 -13.41
CA THR A 42 -1.64 -26.58 -14.55
C THR A 42 -2.69 -25.80 -15.34
N ILE A 43 -3.51 -24.99 -14.68
CA ILE A 43 -4.45 -24.08 -15.35
C ILE A 43 -3.70 -23.02 -16.16
N GLU A 44 -2.68 -22.36 -15.58
CA GLU A 44 -1.91 -21.33 -16.28
C GLU A 44 -1.12 -21.86 -17.49
N SER A 45 -0.69 -23.12 -17.44
CA SER A 45 -0.05 -23.81 -18.56
C SER A 45 -1.04 -24.27 -19.65
N GLY A 46 -2.34 -24.34 -19.34
CA GLY A 46 -3.38 -24.89 -20.22
C GLY A 46 -3.53 -26.42 -20.13
N ASP A 47 -2.86 -27.06 -19.16
CA ASP A 47 -2.84 -28.52 -18.97
C ASP A 47 -4.04 -29.04 -18.14
N ALA A 48 -4.80 -28.13 -17.51
CA ALA A 48 -5.99 -28.45 -16.75
C ALA A 48 -7.23 -27.72 -17.30
N ASN A 49 -8.38 -28.40 -17.26
CA ASN A 49 -9.68 -27.81 -17.55
C ASN A 49 -10.33 -27.33 -16.23
N PRO A 50 -10.28 -26.03 -15.90
CA PRO A 50 -10.84 -25.52 -14.65
C PRO A 50 -12.37 -25.55 -14.66
N THR A 51 -12.97 -25.78 -13.49
CA THR A 51 -14.41 -25.63 -13.28
C THR A 51 -14.83 -24.16 -13.38
N ILE A 52 -16.12 -23.90 -13.67
CA ILE A 52 -16.71 -22.55 -13.62
C ILE A 52 -16.49 -21.94 -12.24
N SER A 53 -16.71 -22.74 -11.19
CA SER A 53 -16.44 -22.35 -9.79
C SER A 53 -14.99 -21.94 -9.56
N THR A 54 -14.02 -22.67 -10.13
CA THR A 54 -12.59 -22.33 -10.04
C THR A 54 -12.27 -21.03 -10.78
N LEU A 55 -12.82 -20.84 -11.98
CA LEU A 55 -12.62 -19.60 -12.74
C LEU A 55 -13.22 -18.39 -12.02
N TRP A 56 -14.42 -18.51 -11.42
CA TRP A 56 -14.99 -17.46 -10.58
C TRP A 56 -14.13 -17.18 -9.35
N ALA A 57 -13.68 -18.21 -8.64
CA ALA A 57 -12.79 -18.04 -7.50
C ALA A 57 -11.47 -17.34 -7.88
N ILE A 58 -10.92 -17.65 -9.06
CA ILE A 58 -9.75 -16.96 -9.62
C ILE A 58 -10.09 -15.50 -9.98
N ALA A 59 -11.25 -15.23 -10.59
CA ALA A 59 -11.68 -13.88 -10.96
C ALA A 59 -11.87 -13.00 -9.73
N ASP A 60 -12.56 -13.53 -8.71
CA ASP A 60 -12.77 -12.86 -7.43
C ASP A 60 -11.44 -12.62 -6.70
N ALA A 61 -10.53 -13.61 -6.70
CA ALA A 61 -9.20 -13.49 -6.11
C ALA A 61 -8.30 -12.48 -6.84
N LEU A 62 -8.46 -12.36 -8.17
CA LEU A 62 -7.82 -11.33 -8.99
C LEU A 62 -8.57 -9.99 -8.95
N ASN A 63 -9.73 -9.93 -8.30
CA ASN A 63 -10.61 -8.76 -8.29
C ASN A 63 -10.92 -8.23 -9.70
N VAL A 64 -11.34 -9.13 -10.59
CA VAL A 64 -11.77 -8.84 -11.97
C VAL A 64 -13.17 -9.35 -12.25
N PRO A 65 -13.88 -8.74 -13.20
CA PRO A 65 -15.03 -9.37 -13.85
C PRO A 65 -14.66 -10.76 -14.38
N PHE A 66 -15.56 -11.74 -14.26
CA PHE A 66 -15.33 -13.10 -14.74
C PHE A 66 -15.00 -13.14 -16.25
N GLY A 67 -15.66 -12.29 -17.04
CA GLY A 67 -15.38 -12.17 -18.47
C GLY A 67 -13.96 -11.70 -18.79
N GLU A 68 -13.23 -11.09 -17.84
CA GLU A 68 -11.80 -10.77 -18.02
C GLU A 68 -10.90 -12.00 -18.05
N LEU A 69 -11.34 -13.17 -17.57
CA LEU A 69 -10.53 -14.39 -17.66
C LEU A 69 -10.68 -15.11 -19.00
N LEU A 70 -11.81 -14.92 -19.68
CA LEU A 70 -12.15 -15.67 -20.88
C LEU A 70 -11.63 -14.93 -22.14
N PRO A 71 -10.95 -15.59 -23.08
CA PRO A 71 -10.68 -15.00 -24.40
C PRO A 71 -12.00 -14.76 -25.15
N GLU A 72 -12.03 -13.84 -26.11
CA GLU A 72 -13.26 -13.52 -26.87
C GLU A 72 -13.86 -14.72 -27.60
N GLU A 73 -13.01 -15.69 -27.95
CA GLU A 73 -13.37 -16.96 -28.58
C GLU A 73 -13.98 -17.98 -27.59
N PHE A 74 -13.78 -17.77 -26.27
CA PHE A 74 -14.30 -18.61 -25.20
C PHE A 74 -15.52 -17.95 -24.57
N LYS A 75 -16.63 -17.99 -25.31
CA LYS A 75 -17.88 -17.47 -24.79
C LYS A 75 -18.62 -18.46 -23.91
N GLU A 76 -18.27 -19.74 -23.85
CA GLU A 76 -19.10 -20.79 -23.24
C GLU A 76 -18.28 -21.74 -22.35
N VAL A 77 -18.75 -21.97 -21.13
CA VAL A 77 -18.19 -22.94 -20.18
C VAL A 77 -19.31 -23.90 -19.76
N ASP A 78 -19.07 -25.21 -19.83
CA ASP A 78 -20.03 -26.25 -19.45
C ASP A 78 -19.45 -27.11 -18.32
N GLU A 79 -20.20 -27.24 -17.23
CA GLU A 79 -19.84 -28.05 -16.08
C GLU A 79 -21.08 -28.65 -15.41
N SER A 80 -21.10 -29.97 -15.25
CA SER A 80 -22.11 -30.69 -14.43
C SER A 80 -23.57 -30.33 -14.75
N GLY A 81 -23.88 -30.15 -16.05
CA GLY A 81 -25.21 -29.77 -16.51
C GLY A 81 -25.52 -28.28 -16.35
N ILE A 82 -24.49 -27.43 -16.17
CA ILE A 82 -24.60 -25.98 -16.08
C ILE A 82 -23.72 -25.38 -17.17
N THR A 83 -24.34 -24.74 -18.14
CA THR A 83 -23.65 -24.02 -19.20
C THR A 83 -23.77 -22.52 -18.94
N VAL A 84 -22.65 -21.80 -18.90
CA VAL A 84 -22.64 -20.34 -18.80
C VAL A 84 -21.95 -19.77 -20.03
N ARG A 85 -22.65 -18.89 -20.74
CA ARG A 85 -22.16 -18.26 -21.95
C ARG A 85 -22.14 -16.74 -21.85
N LEU A 86 -20.99 -16.08 -21.97
CA LEU A 86 -20.90 -14.63 -22.12
C LEU A 86 -21.51 -14.21 -23.48
N ILE A 87 -22.56 -13.39 -23.42
CA ILE A 87 -23.21 -12.80 -24.60
C ILE A 87 -22.48 -11.52 -24.99
N GLU A 88 -22.40 -10.60 -24.03
CA GLU A 88 -21.94 -9.24 -24.24
C GLU A 88 -21.21 -8.72 -23.01
N ARG A 89 -20.26 -7.82 -23.24
CA ARG A 89 -19.59 -7.05 -22.21
C ARG A 89 -19.52 -5.60 -22.68
N SER A 90 -19.97 -4.67 -21.86
CA SER A 90 -19.76 -3.25 -22.12
C SER A 90 -18.31 -2.85 -21.83
N GLU A 91 -17.76 -1.98 -22.67
CA GLU A 91 -16.51 -1.26 -22.39
C GLU A 91 -16.76 0.04 -21.62
N GLY A 92 -18.02 0.49 -21.54
CA GLY A 92 -18.44 1.70 -20.86
C GLY A 92 -18.56 1.56 -19.34
N GLU A 93 -18.89 2.68 -18.72
CA GLU A 93 -19.09 2.84 -17.29
C GLU A 93 -20.59 3.10 -17.01
N PRO A 94 -21.29 2.27 -16.19
CA PRO A 94 -20.83 1.06 -15.52
C PRO A 94 -20.49 -0.09 -16.48
N LYS A 95 -19.53 -0.92 -16.06
CA LYS A 95 -19.28 -2.20 -16.72
C LYS A 95 -20.49 -3.10 -16.52
N ILE A 96 -20.98 -3.67 -17.61
CA ILE A 96 -22.11 -4.60 -17.64
C ILE A 96 -21.64 -5.85 -18.37
N GLU A 97 -21.89 -7.02 -17.79
CA GLU A 97 -21.69 -8.30 -18.44
C GLU A 97 -23.02 -9.04 -18.54
N VAL A 98 -23.33 -9.57 -19.72
CA VAL A 98 -24.56 -10.31 -19.99
C VAL A 98 -24.20 -11.75 -20.28
N TYR A 99 -24.81 -12.68 -19.56
CA TYR A 99 -24.59 -14.11 -19.70
C TYR A 99 -25.88 -14.84 -20.05
N LYS A 100 -25.80 -15.89 -20.87
CA LYS A 100 -26.81 -16.93 -20.97
C LYS A 100 -26.41 -18.09 -20.08
N MET A 101 -27.25 -18.44 -19.12
CA MET A 101 -27.09 -19.62 -18.29
C MET A 101 -28.10 -20.69 -18.70
N ILE A 102 -27.65 -21.92 -18.92
CA ILE A 102 -28.49 -23.09 -19.17
C ILE A 102 -28.25 -24.05 -18.01
N LEU A 103 -29.33 -24.44 -17.34
CA LEU A 103 -29.34 -25.36 -16.23
C LEU A 103 -30.11 -26.62 -16.66
N SER A 104 -29.43 -27.76 -16.58
CA SER A 104 -30.06 -29.07 -16.71
C SER A 104 -31.09 -29.30 -15.59
N PRO A 105 -32.09 -30.17 -15.80
CA PRO A 105 -33.04 -30.56 -14.77
C PRO A 105 -32.38 -30.82 -13.41
N LYS A 106 -32.92 -30.18 -12.36
CA LYS A 106 -32.49 -30.32 -10.96
C LYS A 106 -31.04 -29.91 -10.67
N SER A 107 -30.34 -29.27 -11.60
CA SER A 107 -28.99 -28.79 -11.35
C SER A 107 -29.02 -27.59 -10.38
N VAL A 108 -27.98 -27.48 -9.55
CA VAL A 108 -27.85 -26.43 -8.53
C VAL A 108 -26.47 -25.82 -8.59
N ARG A 109 -26.41 -24.49 -8.73
CA ARG A 109 -25.20 -23.68 -8.53
C ARG A 109 -25.39 -22.79 -7.30
N ARG A 110 -24.45 -22.90 -6.36
CA ARG A 110 -24.29 -21.95 -5.25
C ARG A 110 -23.11 -21.05 -5.56
N ALA A 111 -23.32 -19.74 -5.52
CA ALA A 111 -22.29 -18.75 -5.77
C ALA A 111 -21.89 -18.08 -4.46
N ASN A 112 -20.58 -17.85 -4.33
CA ASN A 112 -20.04 -17.00 -3.28
C ASN A 112 -20.43 -15.53 -3.55
N PRO A 113 -20.41 -14.65 -2.53
CA PRO A 113 -20.58 -13.22 -2.72
C PRO A 113 -19.67 -12.66 -3.81
N HIS A 114 -20.23 -11.92 -4.77
CA HIS A 114 -19.47 -11.14 -5.74
C HIS A 114 -18.91 -9.86 -5.11
N GLN A 115 -18.26 -9.01 -5.94
CA GLN A 115 -17.75 -7.72 -5.49
C GLN A 115 -18.89 -6.83 -4.93
N LYS A 116 -18.57 -6.00 -3.93
CA LYS A 116 -19.55 -5.14 -3.26
C LYS A 116 -20.26 -4.21 -4.24
N GLY A 117 -21.57 -4.05 -4.10
CA GLY A 117 -22.39 -3.21 -4.98
C GLY A 117 -22.69 -3.82 -6.35
N VAL A 118 -22.20 -5.03 -6.67
CA VAL A 118 -22.62 -5.75 -7.87
C VAL A 118 -24.11 -6.07 -7.78
N ILE A 119 -24.84 -5.70 -8.82
CA ILE A 119 -26.26 -6.01 -8.97
C ILE A 119 -26.38 -7.06 -10.06
N GLU A 120 -27.13 -8.11 -9.78
CA GLU A 120 -27.53 -9.09 -10.78
C GLU A 120 -29.00 -8.96 -11.12
N LYS A 121 -29.30 -9.02 -12.41
CA LYS A 121 -30.64 -9.18 -12.93
C LYS A 121 -30.75 -10.49 -13.69
N VAL A 122 -31.62 -11.37 -13.24
CA VAL A 122 -31.88 -12.69 -13.83
C VAL A 122 -33.23 -12.66 -14.51
N LEU A 123 -33.27 -12.92 -15.82
CA LEU A 123 -34.48 -13.09 -16.62
C LEU A 123 -34.57 -14.55 -17.09
N VAL A 124 -35.62 -15.27 -16.71
CA VAL A 124 -35.81 -16.65 -17.17
C VAL A 124 -36.41 -16.63 -18.58
N VAL A 125 -35.71 -17.27 -19.52
CA VAL A 125 -36.12 -17.38 -20.93
C VAL A 125 -36.99 -18.62 -21.16
N SER A 126 -36.64 -19.74 -20.52
CA SER A 126 -37.39 -20.99 -20.62
C SER A 126 -37.24 -21.84 -19.36
N GLY A 127 -38.24 -22.69 -19.11
CA GLY A 127 -38.32 -23.52 -17.90
C GLY A 127 -38.59 -22.71 -16.64
N SER A 128 -38.08 -23.20 -15.52
CA SER A 128 -38.24 -22.56 -14.21
C SER A 128 -37.04 -22.78 -13.30
N MET A 129 -36.70 -21.74 -12.52
CA MET A 129 -35.56 -21.77 -11.61
C MET A 129 -35.81 -21.02 -10.31
N LEU A 130 -35.23 -21.52 -9.22
CA LEU A 130 -35.12 -20.82 -7.94
C LEU A 130 -33.82 -20.00 -7.95
N THR A 131 -33.93 -18.68 -7.79
CA THR A 131 -32.78 -17.75 -7.89
C THR A 131 -32.83 -16.61 -6.89
N GLY A 132 -31.68 -15.99 -6.60
CA GLY A 132 -31.54 -14.85 -5.68
C GLY A 132 -30.68 -15.16 -4.45
N PRO A 133 -30.63 -14.24 -3.46
CA PRO A 133 -29.87 -14.42 -2.23
C PRO A 133 -30.27 -15.71 -1.50
N VAL A 134 -29.30 -16.44 -0.93
CA VAL A 134 -29.57 -17.69 -0.20
C VAL A 134 -30.55 -17.48 0.95
N SER A 135 -30.56 -16.28 1.55
CA SER A 135 -31.49 -15.88 2.62
C SER A 135 -32.93 -15.69 2.14
N SER A 136 -33.15 -15.46 0.85
CA SER A 136 -34.47 -15.08 0.30
C SER A 136 -34.59 -15.38 -1.21
N PRO A 137 -34.48 -16.65 -1.64
CA PRO A 137 -34.57 -16.99 -3.04
C PRO A 137 -36.02 -16.92 -3.55
N LYS A 138 -36.21 -16.66 -4.84
CA LYS A 138 -37.52 -16.64 -5.51
C LYS A 138 -37.57 -17.63 -6.66
N LEU A 139 -38.69 -18.33 -6.78
CA LEU A 139 -38.98 -19.18 -7.93
C LEU A 139 -39.45 -18.29 -9.08
N LEU A 140 -38.75 -18.36 -10.20
CA LEU A 140 -39.04 -17.65 -11.44
C LEU A 140 -39.38 -18.65 -12.56
N LYS A 141 -40.38 -18.30 -13.35
CA LYS A 141 -40.80 -19.00 -14.58
C LYS A 141 -40.38 -18.20 -15.81
N ALA A 142 -40.44 -18.84 -16.98
CA ALA A 142 -40.21 -18.16 -18.26
C ALA A 142 -40.97 -16.83 -18.39
N GLY A 143 -40.26 -15.76 -18.72
CA GLY A 143 -40.75 -14.39 -18.80
C GLY A 143 -40.63 -13.59 -17.51
N GLU A 144 -40.34 -14.21 -16.37
CA GLU A 144 -40.16 -13.54 -15.08
C GLU A 144 -38.71 -13.15 -14.85
N GLU A 145 -38.51 -12.05 -14.12
CA GLU A 145 -37.20 -11.53 -13.77
C GLU A 145 -37.07 -11.18 -12.29
N MET A 146 -35.83 -11.17 -11.81
CA MET A 146 -35.48 -10.68 -10.48
C MET A 146 -34.18 -9.90 -10.55
N GLU A 147 -34.15 -8.75 -9.88
CA GLU A 147 -32.93 -8.01 -9.59
C GLU A 147 -32.59 -8.14 -8.11
N PHE A 148 -31.31 -8.39 -7.80
CA PHE A 148 -30.82 -8.48 -6.42
C PHE A 148 -29.35 -8.06 -6.33
N LYS A 149 -28.92 -7.65 -5.13
CA LYS A 149 -27.50 -7.41 -4.86
C LYS A 149 -26.78 -8.76 -4.79
N ALA A 150 -25.79 -8.97 -5.64
CA ALA A 150 -25.05 -10.23 -5.75
C ALA A 150 -23.77 -10.24 -4.89
N ASP A 151 -23.54 -9.19 -4.10
CA ASP A 151 -22.48 -9.09 -3.09
C ASP A 151 -22.78 -9.89 -1.80
N VAL A 152 -23.66 -10.88 -1.90
CA VAL A 152 -24.04 -11.84 -0.86
C VAL A 152 -24.11 -13.25 -1.46
N PRO A 153 -24.08 -14.33 -0.65
CA PRO A 153 -24.22 -15.67 -1.18
C PRO A 153 -25.58 -15.83 -1.88
N HIS A 154 -25.59 -16.41 -3.08
CA HIS A 154 -26.79 -16.54 -3.91
C HIS A 154 -26.83 -17.89 -4.65
N VAL A 155 -28.00 -18.28 -5.14
CA VAL A 155 -28.26 -19.62 -5.70
C VAL A 155 -28.93 -19.53 -7.07
N TYR A 156 -28.66 -20.53 -7.93
CA TYR A 156 -29.38 -20.80 -9.18
C TYR A 156 -29.71 -22.30 -9.19
N MET A 157 -30.98 -22.65 -9.16
CA MET A 157 -31.43 -24.04 -9.15
C MET A 157 -32.53 -24.23 -10.18
N ALA A 158 -32.31 -25.13 -11.15
CA ALA A 158 -33.36 -25.53 -12.07
C ALA A 158 -34.35 -26.48 -11.41
N MET A 159 -35.60 -26.41 -11.85
CA MET A 159 -36.64 -27.39 -11.51
C MET A 159 -36.55 -28.62 -12.42
N ASP A 160 -37.62 -29.41 -12.50
CA ASP A 160 -37.66 -30.70 -13.22
C ASP A 160 -37.44 -30.60 -14.74
N GLU A 161 -37.77 -29.45 -15.34
CA GLU A 161 -37.70 -29.23 -16.80
C GLU A 161 -36.38 -28.59 -17.26
N GLY A 162 -35.48 -28.27 -16.33
CA GLY A 162 -34.33 -27.42 -16.60
C GLY A 162 -34.73 -25.94 -16.69
N ALA A 163 -33.75 -25.07 -16.95
CA ALA A 163 -33.99 -23.65 -17.17
C ALA A 163 -32.97 -23.03 -18.10
N THR A 164 -33.38 -22.02 -18.86
CA THR A 164 -32.46 -21.09 -19.53
C THR A 164 -32.75 -19.68 -19.02
N ALA A 165 -31.72 -18.94 -18.63
CA ALA A 165 -31.84 -17.57 -18.15
C ALA A 165 -30.79 -16.64 -18.79
N ILE A 166 -31.14 -15.36 -18.89
CA ILE A 166 -30.18 -14.27 -19.11
C ILE A 166 -29.83 -13.67 -17.76
N ILE A 167 -28.54 -13.54 -17.49
CA ILE A 167 -28.01 -12.94 -16.27
C ILE A 167 -27.24 -11.69 -16.68
N THR A 168 -27.73 -10.54 -16.26
CA THR A 168 -27.05 -9.25 -16.43
C THR A 168 -26.38 -8.89 -15.12
N ILE A 169 -25.06 -8.81 -15.13
CA ILE A 169 -24.23 -8.38 -14.01
C ILE A 169 -23.87 -6.92 -14.24
N LYS A 170 -24.35 -6.03 -13.37
CA LYS A 170 -23.99 -4.61 -13.35
C LYS A 170 -22.96 -4.39 -12.25
N TYR A 171 -21.76 -4.03 -12.65
CA TYR A 171 -20.72 -3.61 -11.71
C TYR A 171 -20.94 -2.13 -11.34
N PRO A 172 -20.84 -1.74 -10.06
CA PRO A 172 -21.14 -0.37 -9.64
C PRO A 172 -20.11 0.63 -10.18
N LEU A 173 -20.56 1.86 -10.46
CA LEU A 173 -19.67 3.01 -10.60
C LEU A 173 -19.27 3.51 -9.21
N LEU A 174 -18.02 3.92 -9.11
CA LEU A 174 -17.41 4.38 -7.87
C LEU A 174 -17.73 5.82 -7.51
N GLU A 175 -18.20 6.61 -8.48
CA GLU A 175 -18.74 7.94 -8.23
C GLU A 175 -20.13 7.88 -7.62
N ASP A 176 -20.94 6.86 -7.98
CA ASP A 176 -22.34 6.75 -7.56
C ASP A 176 -22.50 6.08 -6.18
N SER A 177 -21.43 5.56 -5.59
CA SER A 177 -21.48 4.98 -4.25
C SER A 177 -21.36 6.09 -3.20
N TYR A 178 -22.49 6.60 -2.76
CA TYR A 178 -22.57 7.55 -1.66
C TYR A 178 -22.77 6.84 -0.31
N ASN A 179 -22.10 7.33 0.73
CA ASN A 179 -22.29 6.91 2.11
C ASN A 179 -22.52 8.12 3.03
N GLN A 180 -22.66 7.86 4.33
CA GLN A 180 -22.96 8.88 5.34
C GLN A 180 -21.86 9.95 5.54
N TYR A 181 -20.64 9.70 5.08
CA TYR A 181 -19.50 10.63 5.14
C TYR A 181 -19.37 11.48 3.87
N ASP A 182 -20.29 11.31 2.91
CA ASP A 182 -20.35 12.08 1.68
C ASP A 182 -21.24 13.31 1.80
N ILE A 183 -20.73 14.44 1.31
CA ILE A 183 -21.47 15.70 1.25
C ILE A 183 -21.46 16.18 -0.20
N ILE A 184 -22.63 16.15 -0.84
CA ILE A 184 -22.81 16.61 -2.22
C ILE A 184 -23.43 18.01 -2.20
N LYS A 185 -22.78 18.97 -2.85
CA LYS A 185 -23.26 20.36 -2.94
C LYS A 185 -22.97 20.96 -4.32
N PRO A 186 -23.79 21.92 -4.79
CA PRO A 186 -23.40 22.72 -5.94
C PRO A 186 -22.17 23.58 -5.60
N PHE A 187 -21.42 23.98 -6.63
CA PHE A 187 -20.39 24.99 -6.50
C PHE A 187 -20.97 26.31 -5.98
N PRO A 188 -20.33 27.02 -5.02
CA PRO A 188 -20.84 28.29 -4.52
C PRO A 188 -20.91 29.37 -5.61
N GLU A 189 -22.06 30.02 -5.76
CA GLU A 189 -22.30 31.06 -6.77
C GLU A 189 -22.19 32.49 -6.19
N ASN A 190 -22.26 32.64 -4.87
CA ASN A 190 -22.27 33.93 -4.17
C ASN A 190 -21.52 33.87 -2.82
N ASP A 191 -21.21 35.04 -2.24
CA ASP A 191 -20.38 35.12 -1.02
C ASP A 191 -21.00 34.41 0.20
N VAL A 192 -22.33 34.38 0.31
CA VAL A 192 -23.02 33.68 1.40
C VAL A 192 -22.79 32.17 1.31
N GLU A 193 -22.83 31.60 0.11
CA GLU A 193 -22.54 30.19 -0.12
C GLU A 193 -21.07 29.86 0.11
N TRP A 194 -20.16 30.76 -0.26
CA TRP A 194 -18.73 30.63 0.05
C TRP A 194 -18.46 30.62 1.56
N ASP A 195 -19.10 31.52 2.32
CA ASP A 195 -19.01 31.55 3.78
C ASP A 195 -19.61 30.30 4.43
N GLY A 196 -20.71 29.78 3.85
CA GLY A 196 -21.31 28.51 4.23
C GLY A 196 -20.37 27.31 4.04
N LEU A 197 -19.69 27.24 2.88
CA LEU A 197 -18.69 26.20 2.60
C LEU A 197 -17.51 26.29 3.55
N LYS A 198 -16.99 27.49 3.82
CA LYS A 198 -15.90 27.70 4.78
C LYS A 198 -16.27 27.23 6.19
N SER A 199 -17.49 27.56 6.64
CA SER A 199 -18.01 27.14 7.95
C SER A 199 -18.16 25.63 8.04
N LEU A 200 -18.67 25.00 6.97
CA LEU A 200 -18.76 23.55 6.85
C LEU A 200 -17.39 22.90 6.96
N LEU A 201 -16.41 23.34 6.15
CA LEU A 201 -15.06 22.80 6.15
C LEU A 201 -14.39 22.94 7.52
N SER A 202 -14.61 24.07 8.21
CA SER A 202 -14.09 24.30 9.56
C SER A 202 -14.68 23.29 10.56
N ARG A 203 -16.00 23.08 10.55
CA ARG A 203 -16.66 22.09 11.41
C ARG A 203 -16.18 20.66 11.12
N LEU A 204 -16.10 20.25 9.86
CA LEU A 204 -15.64 18.91 9.48
C LEU A 204 -14.18 18.67 9.88
N SER A 205 -13.36 19.72 9.84
CA SER A 205 -11.99 19.68 10.33
C SER A 205 -11.92 19.39 11.83
N GLU A 206 -12.81 19.98 12.64
CA GLU A 206 -12.91 19.69 14.08
C GLU A 206 -13.44 18.27 14.35
N GLU A 207 -14.46 17.83 13.61
CA GLU A 207 -14.98 16.46 13.71
C GLU A 207 -13.93 15.41 13.35
N SER A 208 -13.05 15.72 12.40
CA SER A 208 -11.95 14.84 12.04
C SER A 208 -10.95 14.63 13.19
N LEU A 209 -10.72 15.66 14.00
CA LEU A 209 -9.91 15.54 15.22
C LEU A 209 -10.59 14.71 16.33
N LEU A 210 -11.92 14.64 16.33
CA LEU A 210 -12.70 13.85 17.29
C LEU A 210 -12.85 12.38 16.87
N GLY A 211 -12.18 11.96 15.79
CA GLY A 211 -12.05 10.55 15.41
C GLY A 211 -12.87 10.13 14.20
N ILE A 212 -13.49 11.05 13.44
CA ILE A 212 -14.03 10.74 12.11
C ILE A 212 -12.90 10.89 11.09
N PRO A 213 -12.28 9.80 10.60
CA PRO A 213 -11.01 9.91 9.90
C PRO A 213 -11.14 10.52 8.50
N VAL A 214 -12.37 10.61 7.97
CA VAL A 214 -12.60 10.90 6.57
C VAL A 214 -13.93 11.60 6.30
N PHE A 215 -13.87 12.64 5.47
CA PHE A 215 -15.02 13.18 4.76
C PHE A 215 -14.69 13.34 3.28
N ARG A 216 -15.67 13.07 2.42
CA ARG A 216 -15.60 13.35 0.99
C ARG A 216 -16.69 14.36 0.64
N ILE A 217 -16.28 15.51 0.14
CA ILE A 217 -17.19 16.57 -0.28
C ILE A 217 -17.12 16.64 -1.79
N GLU A 218 -18.25 16.47 -2.46
CA GLU A 218 -18.39 16.63 -3.91
C GLU A 218 -19.05 17.97 -4.19
N LEU A 219 -18.31 18.88 -4.81
CA LEU A 219 -18.84 20.12 -5.38
C LEU A 219 -19.11 19.90 -6.87
N HIS A 220 -20.37 20.01 -7.31
CA HIS A 220 -20.77 19.80 -8.70
C HIS A 220 -21.25 21.09 -9.38
N GLY A 221 -21.18 21.11 -10.71
CA GLY A 221 -21.57 22.27 -11.52
C GLY A 221 -20.39 22.92 -12.22
N GLY A 222 -20.66 23.99 -12.97
CA GLY A 222 -19.60 24.75 -13.63
C GLY A 222 -18.81 25.58 -12.62
N TYR A 223 -17.49 25.49 -12.65
CA TYR A 223 -16.58 26.31 -11.84
C TYR A 223 -15.52 26.95 -12.73
N THR A 224 -14.99 28.09 -12.30
CA THR A 224 -13.88 28.78 -12.96
C THR A 224 -12.55 28.45 -12.30
N ARG A 225 -11.44 28.86 -12.94
CA ARG A 225 -10.11 28.78 -12.32
C ARG A 225 -9.99 29.64 -11.05
N ASP A 226 -10.71 30.76 -10.99
CA ASP A 226 -10.66 31.63 -9.82
C ASP A 226 -11.46 31.05 -8.65
N ASP A 227 -12.54 30.31 -8.92
CA ASP A 227 -13.26 29.54 -7.89
C ASP A 227 -12.36 28.46 -7.28
N LEU A 228 -11.60 27.73 -8.10
CA LEU A 228 -10.61 26.76 -7.62
C LEU A 228 -9.54 27.41 -6.74
N ARG A 229 -9.03 28.58 -7.13
CA ARG A 229 -8.06 29.33 -6.30
C ARG A 229 -8.67 29.73 -4.97
N LYS A 230 -9.87 30.30 -4.96
CA LYS A 230 -10.60 30.68 -3.74
C LYS A 230 -10.83 29.47 -2.83
N LEU A 231 -11.19 28.31 -3.40
CA LEU A 231 -11.36 27.06 -2.65
C LEU A 231 -10.04 26.57 -2.03
N LYS A 232 -8.93 26.57 -2.80
CA LYS A 232 -7.60 26.22 -2.29
C LYS A 232 -7.18 27.15 -1.15
N ASP A 233 -7.37 28.45 -1.30
CA ASP A 233 -7.08 29.44 -0.25
C ASP A 233 -7.88 29.17 1.02
N ILE A 234 -9.17 28.84 0.91
CA ILE A 234 -10.00 28.45 2.06
C ILE A 234 -9.42 27.20 2.72
N LEU A 235 -9.16 26.13 1.96
CA LEU A 235 -8.67 24.85 2.46
C LEU A 235 -7.31 25.01 3.17
N TYR A 236 -6.37 25.76 2.58
CA TYR A 236 -5.07 26.03 3.19
C TYR A 236 -5.15 27.03 4.36
N SER A 237 -6.23 27.81 4.48
CA SER A 237 -6.48 28.68 5.62
C SER A 237 -7.11 27.98 6.83
N LEU A 238 -7.60 26.75 6.67
CA LEU A 238 -8.06 25.91 7.78
C LEU A 238 -6.83 25.59 8.64
N LYS A 239 -6.54 26.44 9.64
CA LYS A 239 -5.38 26.32 10.55
C LYS A 239 -5.53 25.15 11.52
N VAL A 240 -5.93 23.99 11.04
CA VAL A 240 -6.15 22.79 11.83
C VAL A 240 -4.89 21.96 11.76
N LYS A 241 -4.21 21.88 12.91
CA LYS A 241 -3.04 21.01 13.06
C LYS A 241 -3.45 19.62 12.61
N ASN A 242 -2.58 18.93 11.89
CA ASN A 242 -2.80 17.52 11.55
C ASN A 242 -3.96 17.27 10.57
N LEU A 243 -4.40 18.26 9.80
CA LEU A 243 -5.37 18.04 8.71
C LEU A 243 -4.74 18.44 7.38
N LYS A 244 -4.74 17.53 6.41
CA LYS A 244 -4.32 17.80 5.03
C LYS A 244 -5.52 17.65 4.10
N PRO A 245 -6.01 18.76 3.50
CA PRO A 245 -7.03 18.67 2.47
C PRO A 245 -6.39 18.24 1.14
N HIS A 246 -7.03 17.30 0.46
CA HIS A 246 -6.66 16.91 -0.90
C HIS A 246 -7.82 17.20 -1.85
N LEU A 247 -7.51 17.88 -2.95
CA LEU A 247 -8.47 18.29 -3.96
C LEU A 247 -8.28 17.45 -5.21
N ILE A 248 -9.36 16.82 -5.67
CA ILE A 248 -9.40 16.08 -6.93
C ILE A 248 -10.31 16.82 -7.88
N GLU A 249 -9.74 17.26 -8.99
CA GLU A 249 -10.47 17.93 -10.07
C GLU A 249 -10.93 16.89 -11.09
N ASP A 250 -12.22 16.94 -11.42
CA ASP A 250 -12.80 16.25 -12.57
C ASP A 250 -13.69 17.25 -13.34
N ASN A 251 -13.84 17.08 -14.65
CA ASN A 251 -14.28 18.13 -15.58
C ASN A 251 -15.66 18.79 -15.30
N HIS A 252 -16.40 18.38 -14.27
CA HIS A 252 -17.63 19.01 -13.79
C HIS A 252 -17.83 18.90 -12.26
N ARG A 253 -16.80 18.46 -11.53
CA ARG A 253 -16.86 18.14 -10.10
C ARG A 253 -15.52 18.40 -9.41
N VAL A 254 -15.57 18.81 -8.15
CA VAL A 254 -14.39 18.83 -7.28
C VAL A 254 -14.65 17.97 -6.06
N LEU A 255 -13.76 17.00 -5.86
CA LEU A 255 -13.71 16.21 -4.64
C LEU A 255 -12.78 16.87 -3.63
N ILE A 256 -13.26 17.06 -2.41
CA ILE A 256 -12.42 17.45 -1.27
C ILE A 256 -12.36 16.26 -0.33
N TYR A 257 -11.16 15.75 -0.12
CA TYR A 257 -10.86 14.71 0.86
C TYR A 257 -10.16 15.36 2.06
N LEU A 258 -10.83 15.34 3.21
CA LEU A 258 -10.26 15.80 4.47
C LEU A 258 -9.69 14.61 5.22
N PHE A 259 -8.38 14.66 5.48
CA PHE A 259 -7.65 13.58 6.12
C PHE A 259 -6.79 14.07 7.27
N SER A 260 -6.85 13.36 8.40
CA SER A 260 -6.03 13.70 9.56
C SER A 260 -4.66 12.98 9.53
N THR A 261 -3.57 13.73 9.66
CA THR A 261 -2.20 13.22 9.85
C THR A 261 -1.88 13.15 11.33
N PHE A 262 -1.46 12.00 11.87
CA PHE A 262 -0.99 11.94 13.25
C PHE A 262 0.53 11.82 13.21
N PRO A 263 1.31 12.91 13.26
CA PRO A 263 2.72 12.78 13.62
C PRO A 263 2.73 12.22 15.04
N GLY A 264 3.04 10.93 15.17
CA GLY A 264 2.91 10.18 16.43
C GLY A 264 3.65 10.87 17.57
N THR A 265 3.12 10.77 18.78
CA THR A 265 3.86 11.14 19.99
C THR A 265 4.96 10.12 20.23
N PHE A 266 6.22 10.54 20.11
CA PHE A 266 7.36 9.70 20.46
C PHE A 266 7.77 9.97 21.92
N ARG A 267 8.26 8.93 22.61
CA ARG A 267 8.78 9.09 23.98
C ARG A 267 9.96 10.06 23.99
N SER A 268 10.05 10.88 25.03
CA SER A 268 11.19 11.77 25.24
C SER A 268 12.48 10.94 25.35
N PHE A 269 13.54 11.41 24.70
CA PHE A 269 14.88 10.91 24.97
C PHE A 269 15.21 11.21 26.44
N ASP A 270 15.43 10.17 27.25
CA ASP A 270 15.94 10.33 28.62
C ASP A 270 17.27 11.12 28.61
N SER A 271 17.67 11.67 29.77
CA SER A 271 18.92 12.41 29.97
C SER A 271 20.16 11.52 29.90
N VAL A 272 20.27 10.67 28.89
CA VAL A 272 21.51 9.98 28.55
C VAL A 272 22.53 11.07 28.23
N SER A 273 23.70 10.99 28.85
CA SER A 273 24.84 11.89 28.62
C SER A 273 25.36 11.64 27.20
N LEU A 274 24.70 12.25 26.23
CA LEU A 274 25.02 12.12 24.82
C LEU A 274 25.85 13.34 24.42
N ASN A 275 27.14 13.38 24.80
CA ASN A 275 28.05 14.49 24.45
C ASN A 275 28.31 14.66 22.93
N ASP A 276 27.47 14.08 22.08
CA ASP A 276 27.52 14.15 20.63
C ASP A 276 26.67 15.31 20.11
N LYS A 277 27.35 16.30 19.53
CA LYS A 277 26.73 17.49 18.95
C LYS A 277 25.72 17.15 17.86
N LYS A 278 25.99 16.15 17.01
CA LYS A 278 25.13 15.80 15.88
C LYS A 278 23.87 15.08 16.36
N PHE A 279 23.99 14.21 17.36
CA PHE A 279 22.83 13.59 18.01
C PHE A 279 21.91 14.65 18.63
N HIS A 280 22.49 15.59 19.39
CA HIS A 280 21.72 16.70 19.95
C HIS A 280 21.04 17.56 18.89
N GLU A 281 21.71 17.82 17.78
CA GLU A 281 21.15 18.56 16.64
C GLU A 281 19.99 17.80 15.99
N ALA A 282 20.13 16.49 15.77
CA ALA A 282 19.06 15.65 15.24
C ALA A 282 17.84 15.62 16.17
N VAL A 283 18.04 15.51 17.50
CA VAL A 283 16.95 15.59 18.48
C VAL A 283 16.29 16.98 18.48
N LYS A 284 17.06 18.06 18.32
CA LYS A 284 16.51 19.42 18.21
C LYS A 284 15.62 19.57 16.98
N ILE A 285 16.06 19.08 15.82
CA ILE A 285 15.26 19.06 14.58
C ILE A 285 13.99 18.25 14.80
N LEU A 286 14.11 17.02 15.33
CA LEU A 286 12.95 16.15 15.55
C LEU A 286 11.91 16.79 16.50
N LYS A 287 12.33 17.50 17.55
CA LYS A 287 11.41 18.23 18.44
C LYS A 287 10.58 19.29 17.72
N LEU A 288 11.10 19.87 16.63
CA LEU A 288 10.34 20.84 15.82
C LEU A 288 9.15 20.18 15.12
N SER A 289 9.19 18.87 14.81
CA SER A 289 8.04 18.15 14.21
C SER A 289 6.76 18.20 15.05
N ASN A 290 6.87 18.39 16.37
CA ASN A 290 5.74 18.44 17.28
C ASN A 290 5.12 19.84 17.41
N LYS A 291 5.79 20.89 16.90
CA LYS A 291 5.28 22.26 16.96
C LYS A 291 4.03 22.42 16.10
N GLN A 292 3.17 23.37 16.49
CA GLN A 292 2.00 23.72 15.69
C GLN A 292 2.40 24.57 14.47
N LYS A 293 3.40 25.44 14.63
CA LYS A 293 3.93 26.32 13.59
C LYS A 293 5.40 26.59 13.86
N LEU A 294 6.20 26.65 12.80
CA LEU A 294 7.59 27.09 12.84
C LEU A 294 7.69 28.62 12.88
N SER A 295 8.65 29.16 13.62
CA SER A 295 9.06 30.56 13.43
C SER A 295 9.80 30.74 12.10
N GLU A 296 9.97 31.99 11.64
CA GLU A 296 10.74 32.28 10.43
C GLU A 296 12.21 31.81 10.56
N ASP A 297 12.81 32.00 11.74
CA ASP A 297 14.17 31.53 12.02
C ASP A 297 14.27 30.00 12.00
N GLU A 298 13.29 29.30 12.57
CA GLU A 298 13.24 27.83 12.57
C GLU A 298 13.05 27.27 11.17
N PHE A 299 12.17 27.89 10.38
CA PHE A 299 11.97 27.55 8.97
C PHE A 299 13.26 27.72 8.17
N LYS A 300 13.92 28.89 8.27
CA LYS A 300 15.18 29.16 7.58
C LYS A 300 16.28 28.19 8.00
N TYR A 301 16.41 27.94 9.30
CA TYR A 301 17.36 26.97 9.85
C TYR A 301 17.16 25.56 9.26
N LEU A 302 15.91 25.08 9.19
CA LEU A 302 15.62 23.79 8.57
C LEU A 302 15.89 23.80 7.06
N GLN A 303 15.58 24.88 6.35
CA GLN A 303 15.88 25.02 4.93
C GLN A 303 17.38 24.93 4.67
N ASP A 304 18.20 25.64 5.45
CA ASP A 304 19.65 25.61 5.32
C ASP A 304 20.20 24.18 5.51
N LEU A 305 19.65 23.42 6.48
CA LEU A 305 20.02 22.03 6.74
C LEU A 305 19.69 21.06 5.60
N THR A 306 18.67 21.34 4.77
CA THR A 306 18.39 20.49 3.60
C THR A 306 19.52 20.49 2.55
N SER A 307 20.43 21.45 2.65
CA SER A 307 21.66 21.53 1.85
C SER A 307 22.90 21.05 2.60
N ASP A 308 22.77 20.59 3.86
CA ASP A 308 23.88 20.09 4.67
C ASP A 308 24.53 18.84 4.06
N SER A 309 25.80 18.62 4.40
CA SER A 309 26.55 17.43 4.00
C SER A 309 26.16 16.15 4.75
N SER A 310 25.56 16.29 5.94
CA SER A 310 25.02 15.21 6.75
C SER A 310 23.79 14.64 6.08
N PHE A 311 23.82 13.33 5.82
CA PHE A 311 22.69 12.62 5.25
C PHE A 311 21.51 12.64 6.22
N LEU A 312 21.78 12.38 7.51
CA LEU A 312 20.77 12.35 8.56
C LEU A 312 20.08 13.70 8.75
N LEU A 313 20.85 14.77 8.97
CA LEU A 313 20.27 16.07 9.30
C LEU A 313 19.49 16.64 8.11
N SER A 314 20.00 16.45 6.89
CA SER A 314 19.38 16.92 5.65
C SER A 314 18.02 16.24 5.40
N VAL A 315 17.95 14.91 5.56
CA VAL A 315 16.70 14.15 5.40
C VAL A 315 15.73 14.47 6.53
N LEU A 316 16.19 14.51 7.78
CA LEU A 316 15.33 14.81 8.93
C LEU A 316 14.74 16.24 8.85
N ALA A 317 15.53 17.23 8.43
CA ALA A 317 15.05 18.60 8.26
C ALA A 317 13.98 18.71 7.15
N SER A 318 14.19 18.02 6.02
CA SER A 318 13.21 17.93 4.93
C SER A 318 11.89 17.30 5.38
N GLU A 319 11.95 16.22 6.17
CA GLU A 319 10.76 15.59 6.74
C GLU A 319 9.99 16.56 7.66
N VAL A 320 10.70 17.27 8.55
CA VAL A 320 10.07 18.26 9.45
C VAL A 320 9.43 19.40 8.65
N LEU A 321 10.07 19.87 7.58
CA LEU A 321 9.50 20.88 6.69
C LEU A 321 8.24 20.36 5.99
N LEU A 322 8.24 19.11 5.50
CA LEU A 322 7.08 18.48 4.87
C LEU A 322 5.88 18.35 5.83
N ILE A 323 6.11 17.99 7.09
CA ILE A 323 5.08 17.93 8.14
C ILE A 323 4.43 19.30 8.35
N HIS A 324 5.20 20.39 8.22
CA HIS A 324 4.71 21.77 8.31
C HIS A 324 4.21 22.35 6.97
N ALA A 325 3.94 21.50 5.97
CA ALA A 325 3.46 21.89 4.64
C ALA A 325 4.45 22.76 3.84
N TYR A 326 5.75 22.61 4.10
CA TYR A 326 6.84 23.20 3.31
C TYR A 326 7.61 22.09 2.57
N PRO A 327 7.04 21.48 1.52
CA PRO A 327 7.67 20.36 0.84
C PRO A 327 9.05 20.77 0.30
N THR A 328 10.08 20.04 0.73
CA THR A 328 11.47 20.31 0.37
C THR A 328 12.16 19.00 0.06
N ILE A 329 12.95 18.93 -1.01
CA ILE A 329 13.73 17.73 -1.34
C ILE A 329 15.18 17.96 -0.89
N PRO A 330 15.79 17.05 -0.11
CA PRO A 330 17.19 17.20 0.27
C PRO A 330 18.10 17.17 -0.96
N ASN A 331 19.10 18.06 -1.01
CA ASN A 331 20.04 18.12 -2.14
C ASN A 331 20.80 16.80 -2.36
N ILE A 332 21.02 16.03 -1.28
CA ILE A 332 21.68 14.74 -1.36
C ILE A 332 20.85 13.72 -2.15
N ILE A 333 19.52 13.76 -2.04
CA ILE A 333 18.59 12.86 -2.75
C ILE A 333 18.58 13.13 -4.25
N LEU A 334 18.56 14.41 -4.64
CA LEU A 334 18.63 14.79 -6.06
C LEU A 334 19.94 14.32 -6.73
N LYS A 335 21.02 14.14 -5.96
CA LYS A 335 22.30 13.62 -6.46
C LYS A 335 22.35 12.10 -6.56
N LEU A 336 21.51 11.38 -5.81
CA LEU A 336 21.42 9.91 -5.88
C LEU A 336 20.68 9.41 -7.12
N TYR A 337 19.86 10.26 -7.74
CA TYR A 337 19.10 9.87 -8.93
C TYR A 337 20.03 9.68 -10.14
N GLU A 338 20.24 8.43 -10.52
CA GLU A 338 21.01 8.05 -11.70
C GLU A 338 20.23 8.32 -13.00
N LYS A 339 20.95 8.67 -14.07
CA LYS A 339 20.33 9.12 -15.33
C LYS A 339 19.60 8.03 -16.11
N ASP A 340 19.78 6.74 -15.83
CA ASP A 340 19.25 5.66 -16.68
C ASP A 340 18.19 4.76 -16.00
N VAL A 341 17.49 5.28 -14.98
CA VAL A 341 16.49 4.49 -14.25
C VAL A 341 15.17 4.41 -15.00
N LYS A 342 15.01 3.37 -15.82
CA LYS A 342 13.73 3.06 -16.47
C LYS A 342 12.82 2.27 -15.53
N ILE A 343 11.54 2.66 -15.41
CA ILE A 343 10.51 1.77 -14.86
C ILE A 343 10.22 0.69 -15.91
N PHE A 344 10.99 -0.40 -15.92
CA PHE A 344 10.58 -1.61 -16.64
C PHE A 344 10.12 -2.65 -15.63
N TYR A 345 8.81 -2.88 -15.58
CA TYR A 345 8.28 -4.15 -15.08
C TYR A 345 8.59 -5.22 -16.12
N LYS A 346 9.54 -6.12 -15.83
CA LYS A 346 9.66 -7.41 -16.55
C LYS A 346 9.03 -8.49 -15.67
N PRO A 347 7.97 -9.18 -16.13
CA PRO A 347 7.33 -10.23 -15.36
C PRO A 347 8.19 -11.50 -15.34
N LYS A 348 9.20 -11.54 -14.47
CA LYS A 348 9.80 -12.77 -13.97
C LYS A 348 9.82 -12.71 -12.42
N THR A 349 10.34 -13.73 -11.77
CA THR A 349 9.66 -14.43 -10.68
C THR A 349 10.12 -14.12 -9.24
N SER A 350 10.90 -13.07 -8.98
CA SER A 350 11.38 -12.71 -7.62
C SER A 350 10.83 -11.36 -7.10
N PHE A 351 10.91 -11.14 -5.78
CA PHE A 351 10.54 -9.87 -5.12
C PHE A 351 11.36 -8.67 -5.64
N GLU A 352 12.66 -8.89 -5.87
CA GLU A 352 13.60 -7.90 -6.41
C GLU A 352 13.27 -7.41 -7.82
N GLU A 353 12.51 -8.19 -8.59
CA GLU A 353 12.07 -7.79 -9.94
C GLU A 353 10.81 -6.92 -9.92
N ARG A 354 10.17 -6.74 -8.75
CA ARG A 354 8.97 -5.90 -8.57
C ARG A 354 9.29 -4.50 -8.08
N ILE A 355 10.34 -4.38 -7.29
CA ILE A 355 10.81 -3.10 -6.76
C ILE A 355 12.00 -2.65 -7.59
N ASN A 356 11.92 -1.44 -8.15
CA ASN A 356 13.07 -0.87 -8.84
C ASN A 356 14.09 -0.44 -7.78
N VAL A 357 15.03 -1.33 -7.44
CA VAL A 357 16.07 -1.11 -6.41
C VAL A 357 16.86 0.18 -6.67
N GLY A 358 17.02 0.62 -7.92
CA GLY A 358 17.69 1.88 -8.24
C GLY A 358 16.86 3.12 -7.88
N LEU A 359 15.55 3.09 -8.14
CA LEU A 359 14.64 4.13 -7.64
C LEU A 359 14.54 4.09 -6.13
N TYR A 360 14.49 2.89 -5.54
CA TYR A 360 14.44 2.70 -4.09
C TYR A 360 15.68 3.32 -3.43
N ASN A 361 16.87 2.98 -3.93
CA ASN A 361 18.12 3.63 -3.55
C ASN A 361 18.04 5.17 -3.57
N ALA A 362 17.48 5.75 -4.63
CA ALA A 362 17.40 7.19 -4.74
C ALA A 362 16.38 7.83 -3.78
N PHE A 363 15.17 7.26 -3.66
CA PHE A 363 14.01 7.96 -3.09
C PHE A 363 13.46 7.38 -1.79
N GLU A 364 13.89 6.20 -1.35
CA GLU A 364 13.55 5.64 -0.04
C GLU A 364 13.81 6.63 1.13
N PRO A 365 14.86 7.46 1.13
CA PRO A 365 15.04 8.42 2.22
C PRO A 365 13.96 9.51 2.31
N LEU A 366 13.11 9.68 1.30
CA LEU A 366 11.92 10.55 1.38
C LEU A 366 10.78 9.92 2.17
N HIS A 367 10.88 8.63 2.51
CA HIS A 367 9.88 7.93 3.30
C HIS A 367 9.75 8.58 4.68
N PRO A 368 8.55 9.05 5.06
CA PRO A 368 8.34 9.64 6.37
C PRO A 368 8.73 8.68 7.50
N GLY A 369 9.49 9.17 8.49
CA GLY A 369 10.00 8.36 9.59
C GLY A 369 11.34 7.69 9.32
N TYR A 370 11.86 7.68 8.07
CA TYR A 370 13.08 6.94 7.71
C TYR A 370 14.31 7.42 8.50
N ALA A 371 14.58 8.74 8.53
CA ALA A 371 15.69 9.29 9.31
C ALA A 371 15.50 9.13 10.83
N ARG A 372 14.23 9.06 11.30
CA ARG A 372 13.94 8.80 12.72
C ARG A 372 14.41 7.41 13.14
N GLN A 373 14.30 6.41 12.26
CA GLN A 373 14.75 5.04 12.54
C GLN A 373 16.22 5.04 12.97
N ALA A 374 17.10 5.66 12.18
CA ALA A 374 18.53 5.78 12.50
C ALA A 374 18.78 6.52 13.82
N LEU A 375 18.07 7.61 14.10
CA LEU A 375 18.23 8.39 15.33
C LEU A 375 17.88 7.58 16.59
N PHE A 376 16.75 6.86 16.56
CA PHE A 376 16.32 6.07 17.72
C PHE A 376 17.12 4.77 17.87
N ILE A 377 17.57 4.14 16.78
CA ILE A 377 18.53 3.04 16.86
C ILE A 377 19.82 3.53 17.52
N ALA A 378 20.35 4.70 17.12
CA ALA A 378 21.53 5.29 17.76
C ALA A 378 21.34 5.56 19.25
N TYR A 379 20.16 6.05 19.64
CA TYR A 379 19.79 6.22 21.06
C TYR A 379 19.86 4.90 21.83
N ILE A 380 19.27 3.83 21.29
CA ILE A 380 19.24 2.51 21.94
C ILE A 380 20.66 1.94 22.04
N VAL A 381 21.44 2.00 20.96
CA VAL A 381 22.83 1.51 20.95
C VAL A 381 23.65 2.22 22.04
N ARG A 382 23.59 3.56 22.08
CA ARG A 382 24.30 4.33 23.12
C ARG A 382 23.81 4.05 24.54
N LYS A 383 22.50 3.89 24.72
CA LYS A 383 21.90 3.64 26.03
C LYS A 383 22.36 2.31 26.63
N TYR A 384 22.52 1.27 25.82
CA TYR A 384 22.81 -0.09 26.31
C TYR A 384 24.27 -0.53 26.11
N PHE A 385 25.01 0.08 25.19
CA PHE A 385 26.40 -0.29 24.88
C PHE A 385 27.41 0.86 25.07
N GLY A 386 26.95 2.07 25.42
CA GLY A 386 27.83 3.24 25.56
C GLY A 386 28.45 3.67 24.22
N ASP A 387 29.63 4.28 24.29
CA ASP A 387 30.40 4.69 23.11
C ASP A 387 31.58 3.73 22.80
N GLU A 388 31.43 2.45 23.15
CA GLU A 388 32.43 1.40 22.92
C GLU A 388 32.24 0.73 21.56
N LYS A 389 33.35 0.19 21.00
CA LYS A 389 33.30 -0.54 19.73
C LYS A 389 32.43 -1.79 19.88
N ILE A 390 31.36 -1.87 19.10
CA ILE A 390 30.43 -2.99 19.11
C ILE A 390 30.27 -3.60 17.72
N GLN A 391 30.27 -4.93 17.67
CA GLN A 391 29.97 -5.68 16.46
C GLN A 391 28.45 -5.85 16.33
N ALA A 392 27.90 -5.51 15.17
CA ALA A 392 26.50 -5.73 14.86
C ALA A 392 26.33 -6.57 13.59
N LEU A 393 25.27 -7.37 13.57
CA LEU A 393 24.74 -7.97 12.34
C LEU A 393 23.57 -7.11 11.87
N ASP A 394 23.61 -6.57 10.66
CA ASP A 394 22.48 -5.85 10.06
C ASP A 394 21.78 -6.75 9.03
N VAL A 395 20.47 -6.92 9.18
CA VAL A 395 19.68 -7.90 8.43
C VAL A 395 18.77 -7.17 7.42
N GLY A 396 18.87 -7.55 6.15
CA GLY A 396 18.11 -6.95 5.05
C GLY A 396 18.44 -5.46 4.89
N THR A 397 19.73 -5.16 4.75
CA THR A 397 20.29 -3.81 4.75
C THR A 397 19.78 -2.93 3.60
N GLY A 398 19.29 -3.53 2.51
CA GLY A 398 18.88 -2.79 1.32
C GLY A 398 20.04 -1.95 0.75
N PRO A 399 19.80 -0.70 0.30
CA PRO A 399 20.84 0.17 -0.23
C PRO A 399 21.75 0.79 0.86
N GLY A 400 21.43 0.62 2.15
CA GLY A 400 22.29 1.03 3.27
C GLY A 400 22.23 2.50 3.68
N HIS A 401 21.22 3.27 3.26
CA HIS A 401 21.08 4.66 3.67
C HIS A 401 20.81 4.81 5.18
N HIS A 402 20.06 3.89 5.79
CA HIS A 402 19.87 3.85 7.24
C HIS A 402 21.19 3.65 7.98
N LEU A 403 22.05 2.74 7.52
CA LEU A 403 23.38 2.52 8.11
C LEU A 403 24.27 3.75 7.95
N LYS A 404 24.21 4.43 6.80
CA LYS A 404 24.94 5.69 6.59
C LYS A 404 24.53 6.75 7.62
N MET A 405 23.23 6.93 7.85
CA MET A 405 22.71 7.84 8.87
C MET A 405 23.04 7.40 10.29
N LEU A 406 22.97 6.09 10.57
CA LEU A 406 23.31 5.52 11.88
C LEU A 406 24.79 5.71 12.20
N TYR A 407 25.69 5.47 11.24
CA TYR A 407 27.13 5.62 11.42
C TYR A 407 27.54 7.08 11.66
N GLU A 408 26.79 8.04 11.13
CA GLU A 408 27.00 9.46 11.46
C GLU A 408 26.79 9.78 12.94
N LEU A 409 26.00 8.96 13.65
CA LEU A 409 25.72 9.07 15.08
C LEU A 409 26.51 8.05 15.94
N VAL A 410 26.86 6.90 15.37
CA VAL A 410 27.49 5.77 16.06
C VAL A 410 28.72 5.29 15.24
N PRO A 411 29.79 6.10 15.14
CA PRO A 411 30.92 5.82 14.24
C PRO A 411 31.80 4.64 14.67
N TYR A 412 31.60 4.13 15.89
CA TYR A 412 32.31 2.96 16.44
C TYR A 412 31.57 1.64 16.17
N LEU A 413 30.43 1.67 15.48
CA LEU A 413 29.66 0.49 15.10
C LEU A 413 30.39 -0.29 13.98
N SER A 414 30.68 -1.56 14.21
CA SER A 414 31.28 -2.47 13.24
C SER A 414 30.20 -3.42 12.71
N VAL A 415 29.70 -3.19 11.50
CA VAL A 415 28.53 -3.93 10.97
C VAL A 415 28.94 -4.99 9.95
N LEU A 416 28.36 -6.18 10.09
CA LEU A 416 28.29 -7.21 9.07
C LEU A 416 26.88 -7.19 8.45
N CYS A 417 26.77 -6.80 7.18
CA CYS A 417 25.50 -6.67 6.48
C CYS A 417 25.13 -8.01 5.83
N VAL A 418 23.91 -8.50 6.08
CA VAL A 418 23.32 -9.69 5.45
C VAL A 418 22.19 -9.22 4.55
N GLU A 419 22.36 -9.39 3.25
CA GLU A 419 21.42 -8.94 2.23
C GLU A 419 21.24 -10.05 1.19
N ASN A 420 20.01 -10.33 0.77
CA ASN A 420 19.74 -11.42 -0.16
C ASN A 420 19.66 -10.95 -1.62
N SER A 421 19.55 -9.65 -1.86
CA SER A 421 19.52 -9.07 -3.20
C SER A 421 20.92 -8.73 -3.74
N PRO A 422 21.35 -9.35 -4.86
CA PRO A 422 22.60 -8.99 -5.53
C PRO A 422 22.65 -7.51 -5.93
N LYS A 423 21.50 -6.95 -6.36
CA LYS A 423 21.39 -5.54 -6.78
C LYS A 423 21.42 -4.58 -5.60
N ALA A 424 20.75 -4.92 -4.49
CA ALA A 424 20.84 -4.10 -3.29
C ALA A 424 22.28 -4.06 -2.73
N ILE A 425 22.98 -5.20 -2.74
CA ILE A 425 24.40 -5.25 -2.33
C ILE A 425 25.30 -4.36 -3.18
N GLU A 426 25.04 -4.22 -4.48
CA GLU A 426 25.82 -3.32 -5.35
C GLU A 426 25.69 -1.87 -4.89
N TYR A 427 24.45 -1.39 -4.68
CA TYR A 427 24.19 -0.06 -4.15
C TYR A 427 24.75 0.11 -2.74
N LEU A 428 24.56 -0.87 -1.88
CA LEU A 428 25.07 -0.89 -0.51
C LEU A 428 26.59 -0.65 -0.46
N LYS A 429 27.36 -1.41 -1.25
CA LYS A 429 28.82 -1.27 -1.35
C LYS A 429 29.24 0.09 -1.90
N ASN A 430 28.47 0.65 -2.83
CA ASN A 430 28.74 1.97 -3.40
C ASN A 430 28.46 3.10 -2.39
N ASN A 431 27.29 3.05 -1.74
CA ASN A 431 26.84 4.07 -0.79
C ASN A 431 27.67 4.12 0.49
N LEU A 432 28.17 2.95 0.92
CA LEU A 432 29.01 2.78 2.10
C LEU A 432 30.51 2.64 1.75
N LYS A 433 30.91 3.09 0.55
CA LYS A 433 32.32 3.13 0.16
C LYS A 433 33.10 4.02 1.13
N GLY A 434 34.16 3.48 1.71
CA GLY A 434 35.01 4.17 2.69
C GLY A 434 34.61 3.93 4.15
N PHE A 435 33.53 3.20 4.40
CA PHE A 435 33.16 2.73 5.73
C PHE A 435 33.66 1.29 5.96
N ASN A 436 33.90 0.91 7.21
CA ASN A 436 34.43 -0.41 7.57
C ASN A 436 33.29 -1.42 7.83
N PHE A 437 32.67 -1.91 6.74
CA PHE A 437 31.58 -2.89 6.81
C PHE A 437 31.91 -4.20 6.08
N GLY A 438 31.40 -5.30 6.62
CA GLY A 438 31.36 -6.59 5.94
C GLY A 438 30.04 -6.79 5.19
N TYR A 439 30.06 -7.60 4.13
CA TYR A 439 28.88 -7.86 3.29
C TYR A 439 28.73 -9.36 3.00
N ILE A 440 27.52 -9.89 3.18
CA ILE A 440 27.15 -11.28 2.93
C ILE A 440 25.92 -11.29 2.01
N LEU A 441 26.02 -12.02 0.90
CA LEU A 441 24.93 -12.24 -0.07
C LEU A 441 24.24 -13.57 0.23
N GLU A 442 23.35 -13.60 1.23
CA GLU A 442 22.61 -14.80 1.63
C GLU A 442 21.22 -14.43 2.17
N ASP A 443 20.29 -15.38 2.13
CA ASP A 443 19.02 -15.25 2.86
C ASP A 443 19.27 -15.42 4.36
N PHE A 444 18.79 -14.49 5.19
CA PHE A 444 19.02 -14.50 6.63
C PHE A 444 18.50 -15.75 7.34
N LEU A 445 17.38 -16.34 6.88
CA LEU A 445 16.84 -17.56 7.48
C LEU A 445 17.67 -18.78 7.10
N GLU A 446 18.25 -18.79 5.90
CA GLU A 446 19.14 -19.86 5.41
C GLU A 446 20.61 -19.68 5.84
N PHE A 447 20.96 -18.47 6.26
CA PHE A 447 22.31 -18.02 6.62
C PHE A 447 22.98 -18.96 7.63
N LYS A 448 24.13 -19.52 7.26
CA LYS A 448 24.93 -20.39 8.14
C LYS A 448 26.09 -19.62 8.75
N TYR A 449 25.83 -18.95 9.87
CA TYR A 449 26.89 -18.33 10.66
C TYR A 449 27.51 -19.38 11.61
N TYR A 450 28.70 -19.86 11.27
CA TYR A 450 29.41 -20.85 12.07
C TYR A 450 29.90 -20.24 13.40
N ASP A 451 29.44 -20.83 14.52
CA ASP A 451 29.88 -20.70 15.93
C ASP A 451 30.07 -19.31 16.58
N LYS A 452 29.90 -18.19 15.84
CA LYS A 452 30.04 -16.85 16.40
C LYS A 452 28.69 -16.26 16.79
N LYS A 453 28.51 -15.97 18.07
CA LYS A 453 27.40 -15.15 18.54
C LYS A 453 27.76 -13.66 18.40
N VAL A 454 26.76 -12.80 18.28
CA VAL A 454 26.94 -11.34 18.23
C VAL A 454 26.23 -10.65 19.39
N PRO A 455 26.73 -9.50 19.88
CA PRO A 455 26.08 -8.74 20.96
C PRO A 455 24.86 -7.95 20.46
N LEU A 456 24.80 -7.66 19.16
CA LEU A 456 23.79 -6.78 18.57
C LEU A 456 23.34 -7.29 17.20
N ILE A 457 22.03 -7.38 16.99
CA ILE A 457 21.41 -7.55 15.68
C ILE A 457 20.51 -6.34 15.41
N ILE A 458 20.60 -5.77 14.22
CA ILE A 458 19.77 -4.67 13.75
C ILE A 458 18.98 -5.15 12.52
N SER A 459 17.69 -4.89 12.49
CA SER A 459 16.83 -5.10 11.31
C SER A 459 16.02 -3.84 11.07
N VAL A 460 16.15 -3.27 9.87
CA VAL A 460 15.46 -2.05 9.45
C VAL A 460 14.64 -2.37 8.21
N GLY A 461 13.31 -2.29 8.30
CA GLY A 461 12.41 -2.46 7.15
C GLY A 461 12.45 -3.84 6.48
N SER A 462 13.06 -4.86 7.11
CA SER A 462 13.29 -6.16 6.48
C SER A 462 12.52 -7.32 7.12
N SER A 463 12.10 -7.16 8.38
CA SER A 463 11.49 -8.25 9.15
C SER A 463 10.14 -8.68 8.56
N HIS A 464 9.40 -7.76 7.95
CA HIS A 464 8.12 -8.05 7.31
C HIS A 464 8.21 -8.87 6.01
N HIS A 465 9.40 -9.05 5.43
CA HIS A 465 9.61 -9.95 4.29
C HIS A 465 9.81 -11.41 4.73
N MET A 466 9.96 -11.67 6.03
CA MET A 466 10.24 -12.98 6.61
C MET A 466 9.06 -13.50 7.43
N ASN A 467 9.08 -14.79 7.77
CA ASN A 467 8.20 -15.27 8.82
C ASN A 467 8.68 -14.68 10.16
N THR A 468 7.84 -13.90 10.84
CA THR A 468 8.20 -13.21 12.08
C THR A 468 8.74 -14.16 13.15
N LEU A 469 8.13 -15.33 13.35
CA LEU A 469 8.60 -16.29 14.35
C LEU A 469 9.98 -16.84 13.99
N PHE A 470 10.19 -17.27 12.74
CA PHE A 470 11.49 -17.79 12.32
C PHE A 470 12.59 -16.72 12.34
N PHE A 471 12.25 -15.47 12.02
CA PHE A 471 13.17 -14.34 12.15
C PHE A 471 13.59 -14.12 13.61
N LEU A 472 12.63 -14.19 14.55
CA LEU A 472 12.90 -14.05 15.99
C LEU A 472 13.74 -15.22 16.50
N GLU A 473 13.38 -16.47 16.19
CA GLU A 473 14.13 -17.68 16.57
C GLU A 473 15.56 -17.62 16.04
N LYS A 474 15.74 -17.29 14.76
CA LYS A 474 17.06 -17.15 14.15
C LYS A 474 17.89 -16.05 14.82
N SER A 475 17.27 -14.91 15.12
CA SER A 475 17.94 -13.81 15.81
C SER A 475 18.33 -14.20 17.23
N TYR A 476 17.44 -14.90 17.94
CA TYR A 476 17.70 -15.42 19.28
C TYR A 476 18.88 -16.41 19.26
N ASP A 477 18.93 -17.29 18.27
CA ASP A 477 20.04 -18.21 18.09
C ASP A 477 21.35 -17.48 17.82
N LEU A 478 21.37 -16.43 16.99
CA LEU A 478 22.61 -15.73 16.64
C LEU A 478 23.11 -14.77 17.73
N LEU A 479 22.24 -14.34 18.65
CA LEU A 479 22.63 -13.47 19.76
C LEU A 479 23.37 -14.22 20.87
N GLU A 480 24.34 -13.55 21.49
CA GLU A 480 24.92 -14.01 22.76
C GLU A 480 23.94 -13.78 23.92
N ASN A 481 24.19 -14.44 25.06
CA ASN A 481 23.35 -14.24 26.24
C ASN A 481 23.45 -12.78 26.71
N GLY A 482 22.29 -12.13 26.86
CA GLY A 482 22.21 -10.69 27.15
C GLY A 482 22.37 -9.77 25.93
N GLY A 483 22.60 -10.31 24.74
CA GLY A 483 22.63 -9.56 23.49
C GLY A 483 21.26 -8.94 23.14
N ILE A 484 21.29 -7.92 22.28
CA ILE A 484 20.11 -7.11 21.94
C ILE A 484 19.76 -7.24 20.46
N LEU A 485 18.49 -7.52 20.17
CA LEU A 485 17.88 -7.38 18.85
C LEU A 485 17.16 -6.03 18.79
N ILE A 486 17.51 -5.19 17.81
CA ILE A 486 16.80 -3.95 17.49
C ILE A 486 16.05 -4.15 16.18
N VAL A 487 14.73 -4.06 16.22
CA VAL A 487 13.86 -4.10 15.03
C VAL A 487 13.21 -2.74 14.85
N SER A 488 13.48 -2.10 13.72
CA SER A 488 12.81 -0.88 13.27
C SER A 488 12.01 -1.22 12.02
N ASP A 489 10.69 -1.36 12.14
CA ASP A 489 9.88 -1.80 11.02
C ASP A 489 8.47 -1.20 11.08
N GLU A 490 7.74 -1.39 9.99
CA GLU A 490 6.37 -0.99 9.81
C GLU A 490 5.39 -2.09 10.20
N PHE A 491 4.45 -1.71 11.06
CA PHE A 491 3.40 -2.57 11.57
C PHE A 491 2.04 -1.99 11.20
N ILE A 492 1.12 -2.86 10.81
CA ILE A 492 -0.25 -2.50 10.44
C ILE A 492 -1.20 -2.68 11.64
N SER A 493 -2.43 -2.19 11.54
CA SER A 493 -3.45 -2.41 12.57
C SER A 493 -3.79 -3.90 12.73
N PRO A 494 -4.27 -4.34 13.90
CA PRO A 494 -4.74 -5.71 14.11
C PRO A 494 -5.77 -6.15 13.06
N TYR A 495 -5.75 -7.44 12.72
CA TYR A 495 -6.65 -8.02 11.73
C TYR A 495 -7.00 -9.48 12.07
N HIS A 496 -8.23 -9.87 11.71
CA HIS A 496 -8.77 -11.22 11.94
C HIS A 496 -9.02 -11.99 10.64
N ASP A 497 -9.15 -11.28 9.52
CA ASP A 497 -9.32 -11.88 8.20
C ASP A 497 -8.47 -11.20 7.12
N ARG A 498 -8.53 -11.73 5.90
CA ARG A 498 -7.73 -11.24 4.76
C ARG A 498 -8.19 -9.87 4.27
N LEU A 499 -9.49 -9.58 4.36
CA LEU A 499 -10.05 -8.32 3.87
C LEU A 499 -9.69 -7.19 4.84
N GLU A 500 -9.76 -7.43 6.14
CA GLU A 500 -9.31 -6.50 7.17
C GLU A 500 -7.81 -6.24 7.04
N ARG A 501 -6.99 -7.29 6.83
CA ARG A 501 -5.56 -7.10 6.55
C ARG A 501 -5.33 -6.23 5.31
N ALA A 502 -6.05 -6.49 4.22
CA ALA A 502 -5.94 -5.70 3.00
C ALA A 502 -6.30 -4.22 3.23
N ARG A 503 -7.37 -3.96 3.99
CA ARG A 503 -7.73 -2.60 4.42
C ARG A 503 -6.59 -1.94 5.18
N ASN A 504 -6.04 -2.61 6.18
CA ASN A 504 -5.00 -2.06 7.04
C ASN A 504 -3.71 -1.78 6.27
N ILE A 505 -3.36 -2.62 5.28
CA ILE A 505 -2.24 -2.38 4.36
C ILE A 505 -2.51 -1.14 3.51
N ILE A 506 -3.68 -1.03 2.88
CA ILE A 506 -4.02 0.12 2.04
C ILE A 506 -4.00 1.41 2.86
N SER A 507 -4.67 1.43 4.03
CA SER A 507 -4.67 2.59 4.92
C SER A 507 -3.26 2.97 5.38
N HIS A 508 -2.42 1.99 5.72
CA HIS A 508 -1.05 2.21 6.16
C HIS A 508 -0.18 2.85 5.06
N HIS A 509 -0.13 2.27 3.86
CA HIS A 509 0.70 2.80 2.78
C HIS A 509 0.15 4.10 2.18
N THR A 510 -1.18 4.22 2.05
CA THR A 510 -1.79 5.47 1.57
C THR A 510 -1.53 6.64 2.53
N LYS A 511 -1.24 6.39 3.81
CA LYS A 511 -0.77 7.45 4.73
C LYS A 511 0.46 8.17 4.20
N TYR A 512 1.53 7.42 3.94
CA TYR A 512 2.79 7.97 3.48
C TYR A 512 2.64 8.67 2.14
N MET A 513 1.82 8.09 1.26
CA MET A 513 1.53 8.67 -0.04
C MET A 513 0.77 10.00 0.06
N LEU A 514 -0.25 10.10 0.92
CA LEU A 514 -0.99 11.34 1.17
C LEU A 514 -0.11 12.41 1.81
N GLU A 515 0.75 12.02 2.75
CA GLU A 515 1.63 12.97 3.43
C GLU A 515 2.65 13.61 2.47
N THR A 516 3.08 12.85 1.47
CA THR A 516 4.00 13.25 0.41
C THR A 516 3.28 13.74 -0.86
N LEU A 517 1.95 13.81 -0.87
CA LEU A 517 1.18 14.28 -2.02
C LEU A 517 1.22 15.81 -2.09
N VAL A 518 2.20 16.34 -2.83
CA VAL A 518 2.50 17.77 -2.91
C VAL A 518 2.01 18.40 -4.20
N GLU A 519 1.51 19.63 -4.12
CA GLU A 519 1.13 20.40 -5.30
C GLU A 519 2.37 20.81 -6.11
N ILE A 520 2.33 20.61 -7.42
CA ILE A 520 3.38 21.07 -8.33
C ILE A 520 2.99 22.47 -8.86
N PRO A 521 3.90 23.46 -8.80
CA PRO A 521 3.64 24.79 -9.34
C PRO A 521 3.17 24.77 -10.80
N GLU A 522 2.15 25.57 -11.16
CA GLU A 522 1.60 25.62 -12.52
C GLU A 522 2.65 25.99 -13.59
N ASN A 523 3.68 26.74 -13.21
CA ASN A 523 4.78 27.14 -14.08
C ASN A 523 5.86 26.06 -14.24
N ALA A 524 5.73 24.89 -13.59
CA ALA A 524 6.67 23.79 -13.75
C ALA A 524 6.60 23.21 -15.16
N ASN A 525 7.74 23.21 -15.86
CA ASN A 525 7.84 22.66 -17.21
C ASN A 525 8.00 21.12 -17.17
N LEU A 526 6.95 20.43 -16.76
CA LEU A 526 6.92 18.97 -16.70
C LEU A 526 6.92 18.36 -18.10
N THR A 527 7.49 17.16 -18.24
CA THR A 527 7.28 16.29 -19.41
C THR A 527 5.85 15.71 -19.41
N ASP A 528 5.39 15.19 -20.55
CA ASP A 528 4.05 14.58 -20.63
C ASP A 528 3.91 13.34 -19.71
N GLU A 529 4.99 12.56 -19.58
CA GLU A 529 5.05 11.42 -18.67
C GLU A 529 4.97 11.86 -17.19
N GLU A 530 5.68 12.93 -16.81
CA GLU A 530 5.57 13.51 -15.46
C GLU A 530 4.18 14.09 -15.17
N ARG A 531 3.56 14.79 -16.15
CA ARG A 531 2.17 15.25 -16.01
C ARG A 531 1.21 14.10 -15.80
N ARG A 532 1.40 13.00 -16.54
CA ARG A 532 0.57 11.80 -16.41
C ARG A 532 0.76 11.12 -15.05
N LEU A 533 2.00 11.00 -14.57
CA LEU A 533 2.35 10.46 -13.26
C LEU A 533 1.62 11.23 -12.15
N VAL A 534 1.75 12.56 -12.17
CA VAL A 534 1.13 13.48 -11.21
C VAL A 534 -0.39 13.35 -11.24
N LYS A 535 -0.99 13.43 -12.44
CA LYS A 535 -2.44 13.32 -12.60
C LYS A 535 -3.00 12.01 -12.06
N LEU A 536 -2.34 10.88 -12.35
CA LEU A 536 -2.80 9.56 -11.91
C LEU A 536 -2.70 9.43 -10.39
N LEU A 537 -1.57 9.79 -9.78
CA LEU A 537 -1.35 9.66 -8.35
C LEU A 537 -2.25 10.61 -7.55
N SER A 538 -2.31 11.89 -7.91
CA SER A 538 -3.13 12.90 -7.21
C SER A 538 -4.62 12.60 -7.26
N ARG A 539 -5.12 11.97 -8.33
CA ARG A 539 -6.52 11.55 -8.41
C ARG A 539 -6.80 10.28 -7.62
N ASN A 540 -5.95 9.27 -7.75
CA ASN A 540 -6.31 7.93 -7.29
C ASN A 540 -5.91 7.65 -5.84
N ILE A 541 -4.79 8.19 -5.32
CA ILE A 541 -4.36 7.93 -3.94
C ILE A 541 -5.42 8.35 -2.91
N PRO A 542 -5.96 9.59 -2.95
CA PRO A 542 -6.98 10.00 -1.97
C PRO A 542 -8.25 9.16 -2.08
N LEU A 543 -8.66 8.79 -3.30
CA LEU A 543 -9.82 7.92 -3.52
C LEU A 543 -9.60 6.51 -2.95
N ILE A 544 -8.44 5.90 -3.20
CA ILE A 544 -8.09 4.57 -2.66
C ILE A 544 -8.08 4.61 -1.13
N SER A 545 -7.49 5.66 -0.54
CA SER A 545 -7.45 5.85 0.91
C SER A 545 -8.86 5.98 1.50
N TYR A 546 -9.68 6.87 0.91
CA TYR A 546 -11.09 7.06 1.28
C TYR A 546 -11.87 5.74 1.27
N LEU A 547 -11.79 4.98 0.17
CA LEU A 547 -12.50 3.71 0.01
C LEU A 547 -12.08 2.68 1.07
N ALA A 548 -10.80 2.62 1.42
CA ALA A 548 -10.32 1.75 2.49
C ALA A 548 -10.89 2.16 3.87
N GLU A 549 -10.90 3.47 4.18
CA GLU A 549 -11.39 3.98 5.46
C GLU A 549 -12.90 3.75 5.68
N ILE A 550 -13.71 3.82 4.62
CA ILE A 550 -15.16 3.54 4.68
C ILE A 550 -15.50 2.04 4.58
N GLY A 551 -14.51 1.17 4.47
CA GLY A 551 -14.68 -0.29 4.38
C GLY A 551 -14.99 -0.84 2.98
N GLU A 552 -14.87 -0.04 1.92
CA GLU A 552 -14.98 -0.44 0.50
C GLU A 552 -13.67 -1.09 -0.01
N VAL A 553 -13.15 -2.06 0.74
CA VAL A 553 -11.77 -2.58 0.58
C VAL A 553 -11.52 -3.21 -0.78
N ARG A 554 -12.45 -4.03 -1.29
CA ARG A 554 -12.31 -4.67 -2.61
C ARG A 554 -12.23 -3.62 -3.72
N THR A 555 -12.99 -2.56 -3.56
CA THR A 555 -13.04 -1.48 -4.54
C THR A 555 -11.76 -0.63 -4.48
N ALA A 556 -11.26 -0.35 -3.27
CA ALA A 556 -9.93 0.25 -3.06
C ALA A 556 -8.80 -0.57 -3.72
N MET A 557 -8.82 -1.91 -3.54
CA MET A 557 -7.86 -2.81 -4.19
C MET A 557 -7.95 -2.75 -5.72
N SER A 558 -9.16 -2.71 -6.28
CA SER A 558 -9.37 -2.61 -7.73
C SER A 558 -8.69 -1.37 -8.30
N TYR A 559 -8.90 -0.21 -7.66
CA TYR A 559 -8.24 1.04 -8.04
C TYR A 559 -6.74 1.00 -7.85
N ALA A 560 -6.24 0.43 -6.75
CA ALA A 560 -4.82 0.30 -6.51
C ALA A 560 -4.13 -0.51 -7.62
N PHE A 561 -4.71 -1.66 -8.00
CA PHE A 561 -4.19 -2.48 -9.10
C PHE A 561 -4.30 -1.76 -10.45
N GLN A 562 -5.40 -1.04 -10.69
CA GLN A 562 -5.59 -0.27 -11.92
C GLN A 562 -4.55 0.85 -12.05
N LEU A 563 -4.37 1.63 -10.97
CA LEU A 563 -3.38 2.69 -10.87
C LEU A 563 -1.97 2.13 -11.07
N PHE A 564 -1.62 1.05 -10.37
CA PHE A 564 -0.32 0.39 -10.53
C PHE A 564 -0.07 -0.04 -11.97
N ARG A 565 -1.06 -0.63 -12.65
CA ARG A 565 -0.97 -1.01 -14.06
C ARG A 565 -0.76 0.19 -14.97
N ASP A 566 -1.45 1.30 -14.71
CA ASP A 566 -1.36 2.51 -15.53
C ASP A 566 -0.01 3.23 -15.32
N LEU A 567 0.50 3.24 -14.09
CA LEU A 567 1.82 3.78 -13.76
C LEU A 567 2.96 2.94 -14.34
N ASN A 568 2.82 1.62 -14.41
CA ASN A 568 3.80 0.74 -15.07
C ASN A 568 3.94 0.98 -16.59
N ARG A 569 3.06 1.78 -17.19
CA ARG A 569 3.15 2.20 -18.59
C ARG A 569 3.86 3.54 -18.77
N ILE A 570 4.22 4.21 -17.67
CA ILE A 570 4.90 5.50 -17.66
C ILE A 570 6.40 5.29 -17.68
N LEU A 571 7.08 6.06 -18.53
CA LEU A 571 8.54 6.10 -18.55
C LEU A 571 9.01 7.32 -17.76
N ILE A 572 9.63 7.11 -16.59
CA ILE A 572 10.27 8.21 -15.87
C ILE A 572 11.44 8.73 -16.73
N PRO A 573 11.53 10.05 -16.98
CA PRO A 573 12.62 10.60 -17.74
C PRO A 573 13.96 10.47 -16.99
N PRO A 574 15.09 10.39 -17.73
CA PRO A 574 16.43 10.29 -17.17
C PRO A 574 16.82 11.50 -16.28
N LYS A 575 16.06 12.58 -16.37
CA LYS A 575 16.21 13.80 -15.60
C LYS A 575 14.83 14.25 -15.14
N ILE A 576 14.73 14.56 -13.86
CA ILE A 576 13.52 15.13 -13.25
C ILE A 576 13.42 16.61 -13.63
N SER A 577 12.25 17.03 -14.11
CA SER A 577 12.00 18.42 -14.54
C SER A 577 11.77 19.37 -13.36
N HIS A 578 11.25 18.85 -12.24
CA HIS A 578 11.03 19.61 -11.02
C HIS A 578 11.28 18.73 -9.78
N PRO A 579 12.01 19.21 -8.74
CA PRO A 579 12.38 18.38 -7.58
C PRO A 579 11.22 17.60 -6.96
N PHE A 580 10.02 18.20 -6.88
CA PHE A 580 8.83 17.55 -6.29
C PHE A 580 8.34 16.30 -7.00
N ILE A 581 8.74 16.07 -8.25
CA ILE A 581 8.49 14.78 -8.92
C ILE A 581 9.12 13.63 -8.12
N SER A 582 10.18 13.88 -7.35
CA SER A 582 10.76 12.88 -6.42
C SER A 582 9.73 12.31 -5.44
N TYR A 583 8.79 13.13 -4.94
CA TYR A 583 7.71 12.63 -4.09
C TYR A 583 6.74 11.72 -4.84
N TYR A 584 6.43 12.03 -6.10
CA TYR A 584 5.56 11.20 -6.93
C TYR A 584 6.24 9.87 -7.33
N ILE A 585 7.57 9.89 -7.53
CA ILE A 585 8.35 8.66 -7.74
C ILE A 585 8.37 7.83 -6.45
N PHE A 586 8.57 8.46 -5.29
CA PHE A 586 8.44 7.81 -3.99
C PHE A 586 7.04 7.18 -3.82
N GLN A 587 5.96 7.91 -4.12
CA GLN A 587 4.60 7.37 -4.06
C GLN A 587 4.39 6.17 -4.99
N TYR A 588 5.01 6.14 -6.17
CA TYR A 588 4.98 4.96 -7.02
C TYR A 588 5.67 3.75 -6.37
N LEU A 589 6.81 3.96 -5.70
CA LEU A 589 7.49 2.91 -4.95
C LEU A 589 6.62 2.42 -3.78
N GLU A 590 6.00 3.35 -3.06
CA GLU A 590 5.11 3.07 -1.94
C GLU A 590 3.86 2.30 -2.38
N LEU A 591 3.26 2.67 -3.52
CA LEU A 591 2.19 1.90 -4.15
C LEU A 591 2.67 0.50 -4.53
N SER A 592 3.89 0.38 -5.07
CA SER A 592 4.47 -0.92 -5.45
C SER A 592 4.65 -1.83 -4.23
N ALA A 593 5.13 -1.27 -3.11
CA ALA A 593 5.22 -1.95 -1.82
C ALA A 593 3.84 -2.34 -1.31
N MET A 594 2.85 -1.44 -1.34
CA MET A 594 1.47 -1.72 -0.96
C MET A 594 0.87 -2.90 -1.76
N ILE A 595 1.08 -2.92 -3.08
CA ILE A 595 0.63 -4.02 -3.96
C ILE A 595 1.32 -5.34 -3.60
N ALA A 596 2.62 -5.31 -3.27
CA ALA A 596 3.35 -6.47 -2.77
C ALA A 596 2.77 -6.95 -1.42
N GLY A 597 2.47 -6.03 -0.50
CA GLY A 597 1.84 -6.31 0.80
C GLY A 597 0.49 -7.00 0.70
N LEU A 598 -0.30 -6.71 -0.33
CA LEU A 598 -1.58 -7.38 -0.59
C LEU A 598 -1.40 -8.87 -0.94
N ASP A 599 -0.21 -9.30 -1.37
CA ASP A 599 0.17 -10.70 -1.48
C ASP A 599 0.93 -11.18 -0.23
N TYR A 600 0.24 -11.92 0.64
CA TYR A 600 0.80 -12.43 1.89
C TYR A 600 2.06 -13.30 1.72
N GLU A 601 2.26 -13.95 0.57
CA GLU A 601 3.49 -14.71 0.35
C GLU A 601 4.71 -13.81 0.08
N VAL A 602 4.48 -12.56 -0.30
CA VAL A 602 5.52 -11.59 -0.64
C VAL A 602 5.88 -10.73 0.56
N GLU A 603 4.88 -10.29 1.32
CA GLU A 603 5.08 -9.45 2.50
C GLU A 603 4.08 -9.80 3.59
N ARG A 604 4.61 -10.00 4.80
CA ARG A 604 3.95 -10.60 5.96
C ARG A 604 3.86 -9.63 7.14
N LYS A 605 3.63 -8.33 6.86
CA LYS A 605 3.41 -7.32 7.92
C LYS A 605 2.43 -7.85 8.98
N THR A 606 2.87 -7.73 10.23
CA THR A 606 2.09 -8.05 11.42
C THR A 606 1.71 -6.75 12.14
N TYR A 607 1.12 -6.86 13.33
CA TYR A 607 0.80 -5.74 14.20
C TYR A 607 1.66 -5.76 15.48
N PRO A 608 1.87 -4.60 16.15
CA PRO A 608 2.87 -4.44 17.20
C PRO A 608 2.72 -5.41 18.39
N GLU A 609 1.50 -5.63 18.88
CA GLU A 609 1.24 -6.51 20.03
C GLU A 609 1.58 -7.96 19.72
N ARG A 610 1.23 -8.44 18.52
CA ARG A 610 1.58 -9.80 18.10
C ARG A 610 3.07 -9.97 17.93
N PHE A 611 3.76 -8.97 17.37
CA PHE A 611 5.22 -9.01 17.28
C PHE A 611 5.86 -9.12 18.67
N LYS A 612 5.41 -8.29 19.62
CA LYS A 612 5.86 -8.34 21.01
C LYS A 612 5.60 -9.72 21.65
N SER A 613 4.38 -10.25 21.52
CA SER A 613 4.02 -11.56 22.07
C SER A 613 4.89 -12.68 21.52
N LEU A 614 5.13 -12.70 20.21
CA LEU A 614 6.00 -13.71 19.57
C LEU A 614 7.45 -13.60 20.05
N ALA A 615 7.95 -12.36 20.26
CA ALA A 615 9.29 -12.15 20.79
C ALA A 615 9.41 -12.68 22.22
N GLU A 616 8.41 -12.42 23.08
CA GLU A 616 8.34 -12.94 24.45
C GLU A 616 8.28 -14.47 24.47
N GLU A 617 7.47 -15.08 23.59
CA GLU A 617 7.39 -16.54 23.44
C GLU A 617 8.70 -17.18 22.97
N THR A 618 9.49 -16.46 22.17
CA THR A 618 10.83 -16.90 21.73
C THR A 618 11.89 -16.76 22.84
N GLY A 619 11.57 -16.06 23.94
CA GLY A 619 12.48 -15.86 25.08
C GLY A 619 13.17 -14.50 25.13
N PHE A 620 12.71 -13.52 24.36
CA PHE A 620 13.16 -12.14 24.51
C PHE A 620 12.41 -11.40 25.63
N SER A 621 13.08 -10.46 26.29
CA SER A 621 12.44 -9.43 27.11
C SER A 621 12.45 -8.08 26.41
N LEU A 622 11.37 -7.29 26.57
CA LEU A 622 11.26 -5.96 25.96
C LEU A 622 12.05 -4.92 26.78
N LEU A 623 13.14 -4.39 26.22
CA LEU A 623 13.92 -3.30 26.82
C LEU A 623 13.37 -1.92 26.47
N HIS A 624 12.99 -1.73 25.21
CA HIS A 624 12.52 -0.46 24.71
C HIS A 624 11.50 -0.67 23.61
N HIS A 625 10.46 0.15 23.62
CA HIS A 625 9.52 0.28 22.52
C HIS A 625 9.17 1.75 22.34
N THR A 626 9.12 2.19 21.09
CA THR A 626 8.61 3.49 20.72
C THR A 626 8.02 3.44 19.31
N ARG A 627 6.90 4.13 19.12
CA ARG A 627 6.32 4.39 17.80
C ARG A 627 6.85 5.72 17.31
N ILE A 628 7.71 5.70 16.30
CA ILE A 628 8.44 6.89 15.84
C ILE A 628 7.68 7.65 14.76
N TYR A 629 6.76 6.97 14.09
CA TYR A 629 5.92 7.52 13.05
C TYR A 629 4.58 6.76 13.02
N ALA A 630 3.49 7.47 12.80
CA ALA A 630 2.14 6.96 13.02
C ALA A 630 1.33 6.96 11.73
N THR A 631 0.78 5.80 11.35
CA THR A 631 -0.09 5.67 10.18
C THR A 631 -1.56 5.56 10.53
N HIS A 632 -1.91 4.94 11.67
CA HIS A 632 -3.27 4.84 12.17
C HIS A 632 -3.34 4.92 13.69
N GLY A 633 -4.36 5.57 14.27
CA GLY A 633 -4.58 5.59 15.72
C GLY A 633 -3.57 6.42 16.52
N ALA A 634 -3.89 6.68 17.78
CA ALA A 634 -3.16 7.59 18.67
C ALA A 634 -2.34 6.88 19.78
N ASN A 635 -2.53 5.58 19.98
CA ASN A 635 -1.83 4.81 21.01
C ASN A 635 -0.41 4.42 20.56
N GLU A 636 0.48 4.13 21.51
CA GLU A 636 1.85 3.72 21.23
C GLU A 636 1.95 2.40 20.44
N MET A 637 0.94 1.53 20.53
CA MET A 637 0.91 0.23 19.85
C MET A 637 0.01 0.20 18.60
N ASP A 638 -0.61 1.32 18.22
CA ASP A 638 -1.35 1.38 16.95
C ASP A 638 -0.37 1.41 15.75
N ALA A 639 -0.87 1.16 14.53
CA ALA A 639 -0.07 0.97 13.32
C ALA A 639 0.90 2.13 13.01
N GLY A 640 2.10 1.82 12.51
CA GLY A 640 3.08 2.82 12.12
C GLY A 640 4.47 2.24 11.99
N THR A 641 5.48 3.09 12.08
CA THR A 641 6.87 2.67 12.21
C THR A 641 7.21 2.58 13.68
N HIS A 642 7.64 1.39 14.12
CA HIS A 642 7.99 1.11 15.51
C HIS A 642 9.43 0.67 15.62
N ILE A 643 10.00 0.92 16.79
CA ILE A 643 11.29 0.39 17.19
C ILE A 643 11.10 -0.47 18.42
N PHE A 644 11.52 -1.72 18.32
CA PHE A 644 11.60 -2.68 19.43
C PHE A 644 13.07 -2.96 19.72
N ALA A 645 13.49 -2.78 20.98
CA ALA A 645 14.74 -3.31 21.49
C ALA A 645 14.42 -4.49 22.41
N LEU A 646 14.91 -5.67 22.05
CA LEU A 646 14.60 -6.94 22.65
C LEU A 646 15.90 -7.55 23.19
N LYS A 647 15.94 -7.93 24.46
CA LYS A 647 17.09 -8.58 25.07
C LYS A 647 16.91 -10.08 25.09
N LYS A 648 17.93 -10.83 24.68
CA LYS A 648 17.97 -12.27 24.86
C LYS A 648 18.15 -12.61 26.35
N GLU A 649 17.13 -13.23 26.95
CA GLU A 649 17.25 -13.83 28.27
C GLU A 649 18.11 -15.11 28.20
N GLY A 650 18.92 -15.32 29.24
CA GLY A 650 20.00 -16.32 29.26
C GLY A 650 19.58 -17.72 29.69
#